data_AF-A0A6J3GRG0-F1
#
_entry.id   AF-A0A6J3GRG0-F1
#
_cell.length_a   1.000
_cell.length_b   1.000
_cell.length_c   1.000
_cell.angle_alpha   90.00
_cell.angle_beta   90.00
_cell.angle_gamma   90.00
#
_symmetry.space_group_name_H-M   'P 1'
#
loop_
_entity.id
_entity.type
_entity.pdbx_description
1 polymer ?
#
loop_
_entity_poly.entity_id
_entity_poly.type
_entity_poly.pdbx_seq_one_letter_code
_entity_poly.pdbx_strand_id
1 'polypeptide(L)'
;MDGKRRPGPGPGVPPKRARGGFWDDDDIPQPSQFEEDLALMEEMEAEHRLQEQEEEELQSALERAADGQIPPSAIDPRWLRPTPAPLDPQTEPLIFQQLEIDHYVGPAQPVPGGPPLSQGSVPVLRAFGVTDEGVSVCCHIHGFAPYFYTPAPPGFGPEHLGDLQRELNLAISRDNRGGKELTGPAVLAVELCSRESECSPGISRWGFPGEAAGRSQPLLSAGMFGYHGHGPSLFLRITLALPRLVAPARRLLEQGIRVAGLGTPSFAPYEANVDFEIRFMVDTDIVGCNWLELPAGKYALRMKEKATQCQLEADVLWSDVVSHPPEGPWQRIAPLRVLSFDIECAGRKGIFPEPERDPVIQICSLGLRWGEQEPFLRLALTLRPCAPILGAKVQSYEKEEDLLQAWSTFIRIMDPDVITGYNIQNFDLPYLISRAQILKVQTFPFLGRVAGLRSNIRDSSFQSKQTGRRDTKVVSMVGRVQMDMLQVLLREYKLRSYTLNAVSFHFLGEQKEDVQHSIITDLQNGNDQTRRRLAVYCLKDAYLPLRLLERLMVLVNAVEMARVTGVPLSYLLSRGQQVKVVSQLLRQAKQEGLLMPVVRSEGGEDYTGATVIEPLKGYYDVPIATLDFSSLYPSIMMAHNLCYTTLLRPGAAQKLGLTEDQFIKTPTGDEFVKTSVRKGLLPQILENLLSARKRAKAELSRETDPLRRQVLDGRQLALKVSANSVYGFTGAQVGKLPCLEISQRWGLAMLPRLEQRHCYQAGYSRDLVGLPGARQDPDLSLQQSESLHACPQLPSAGTGCLPSLLGGKGRLCGHEAPAPKQRPSQESTTWPSPGAASHRPCASVFSFLSQLLLSVILFRFCLLTSFLISVSQAYGSRDGIIKCIEPGTVAHTCNPNAL
;
A
#
# COMPACT_ATOMS: atom_id res chain seq x y z
N MET A 1 -36.33 -76.25 -9.51
CA MET A 1 -35.75 -75.27 -10.46
C MET A 1 -34.88 -74.31 -9.66
N ASP A 2 -33.87 -74.78 -8.89
CA ASP A 2 -32.61 -75.48 -9.29
C ASP A 2 -31.52 -74.44 -9.62
N GLY A 3 -30.27 -74.48 -9.13
CA GLY A 3 -29.52 -75.34 -8.19
C GLY A 3 -28.08 -74.77 -8.08
N LYS A 4 -27.11 -75.20 -7.24
CA LYS A 4 -26.90 -76.41 -6.41
C LYS A 4 -26.12 -76.05 -5.11
N ARG A 5 -25.67 -77.08 -4.37
CA ARG A 5 -25.19 -77.06 -2.96
C ARG A 5 -23.73 -76.60 -2.75
N ARG A 6 -23.39 -76.32 -1.48
CA ARG A 6 -22.03 -76.19 -0.88
C ARG A 6 -21.21 -77.51 -1.01
N PRO A 7 -19.90 -77.51 -0.67
CA PRO A 7 -19.53 -77.91 0.70
C PRO A 7 -18.32 -77.16 1.34
N GLY A 8 -18.17 -77.27 2.67
CA GLY A 8 -16.88 -77.18 3.40
C GLY A 8 -16.36 -78.59 3.73
N PRO A 9 -15.46 -78.84 4.72
CA PRO A 9 -15.00 -77.99 5.84
C PRO A 9 -13.47 -78.06 6.11
N GLY A 10 -12.99 -77.62 7.29
CA GLY A 10 -11.73 -78.14 7.88
C GLY A 10 -10.81 -77.11 8.61
N PRO A 11 -10.23 -77.43 9.79
CA PRO A 11 -9.33 -76.53 10.55
C PRO A 11 -7.87 -77.03 10.70
N GLY A 12 -6.94 -76.16 11.14
CA GLY A 12 -5.63 -76.56 11.69
C GLY A 12 -4.54 -75.47 11.66
N VAL A 13 -3.73 -75.35 12.72
CA VAL A 13 -2.60 -74.39 12.85
C VAL A 13 -1.33 -75.10 13.31
N PRO A 14 -0.18 -74.83 12.69
CA PRO A 14 1.11 -74.80 13.40
C PRO A 14 2.02 -73.62 12.90
N PRO A 15 3.24 -73.40 13.45
CA PRO A 15 3.43 -72.76 14.76
C PRO A 15 4.42 -71.56 14.74
N LYS A 16 4.49 -70.78 15.84
CA LYS A 16 5.51 -69.72 16.03
C LYS A 16 6.93 -70.28 16.20
N ARG A 17 7.94 -69.47 15.82
CA ARG A 17 9.31 -69.54 16.39
C ARG A 17 9.89 -68.13 16.53
N ALA A 18 10.72 -67.89 17.55
CA ALA A 18 11.04 -66.53 18.01
C ALA A 18 12.55 -66.23 18.14
N ARG A 19 12.88 -64.95 17.89
CA ARG A 19 13.99 -64.13 18.39
C ARG A 19 13.48 -62.68 18.34
N GLY A 20 13.89 -61.74 19.19
CA GLY A 20 14.75 -61.78 20.38
C GLY A 20 14.89 -60.33 20.85
N GLY A 21 14.63 -60.03 22.12
CA GLY A 21 14.37 -58.66 22.57
C GLY A 21 15.60 -57.77 22.72
N PHE A 22 15.38 -56.47 22.55
CA PHE A 22 16.13 -55.39 23.20
C PHE A 22 15.09 -54.38 23.73
N TRP A 23 15.46 -53.57 24.72
CA TRP A 23 14.57 -52.59 25.35
C TRP A 23 14.90 -51.19 24.85
N ASP A 24 13.87 -50.37 24.63
CA ASP A 24 13.94 -48.91 24.70
C ASP A 24 12.71 -48.45 25.49
N ASP A 25 12.91 -47.61 26.51
CA ASP A 25 11.84 -46.96 27.29
C ASP A 25 11.49 -45.62 26.63
N ASP A 26 10.56 -45.63 25.67
CA ASP A 26 10.00 -44.39 25.07
C ASP A 26 8.64 -44.67 24.39
N ASP A 27 7.64 -45.09 25.18
CA ASP A 27 6.27 -45.33 24.70
C ASP A 27 5.23 -44.99 25.81
N ILE A 28 5.28 -43.74 26.30
CA ILE A 28 4.15 -43.13 27.02
C ILE A 28 3.12 -42.74 25.95
N PRO A 29 1.88 -43.25 25.98
CA PRO A 29 0.86 -42.81 25.05
C PRO A 29 0.61 -41.30 25.21
N GLN A 30 0.84 -40.53 24.15
CA GLN A 30 0.28 -39.18 24.08
C GLN A 30 -1.24 -39.30 24.15
N PRO A 31 -1.93 -38.44 24.93
CA PRO A 31 -3.39 -38.44 24.96
C PRO A 31 -3.92 -38.23 23.54
N SER A 32 -4.99 -38.93 23.20
CA SER A 32 -5.69 -38.63 21.96
C SER A 32 -6.29 -37.23 22.03
N GLN A 33 -6.49 -36.59 20.88
CA GLN A 33 -7.12 -35.27 20.80
C GLN A 33 -8.48 -35.21 21.54
N PHE A 34 -9.19 -36.35 21.59
CA PHE A 34 -10.43 -36.52 22.35
C PHE A 34 -10.24 -36.51 23.88
N GLU A 35 -9.11 -36.99 24.39
CA GLU A 35 -8.77 -36.95 25.83
C GLU A 35 -8.27 -35.56 26.24
N GLU A 36 -7.58 -34.83 25.35
CA GLU A 36 -7.26 -33.41 25.55
C GLU A 36 -8.53 -32.54 25.55
N ASP A 37 -9.44 -32.76 24.59
CA ASP A 37 -10.77 -32.11 24.55
C ASP A 37 -11.58 -32.42 25.84
N LEU A 38 -11.50 -33.65 26.38
CA LEU A 38 -12.22 -34.05 27.58
C LEU A 38 -11.65 -33.41 28.86
N ALA A 39 -10.33 -33.32 28.98
CA ALA A 39 -9.69 -32.62 30.11
C ALA A 39 -10.05 -31.13 30.12
N LEU A 40 -10.05 -30.48 28.95
CA LEU A 40 -10.55 -29.12 28.77
C LEU A 40 -12.02 -28.97 29.20
N MET A 41 -12.88 -29.96 28.90
CA MET A 41 -14.26 -29.94 29.37
C MET A 41 -14.38 -30.06 30.90
N GLU A 42 -13.60 -30.91 31.57
CA GLU A 42 -13.64 -31.03 33.04
C GLU A 42 -13.14 -29.76 33.76
N GLU A 43 -12.11 -29.09 33.23
CA GLU A 43 -11.66 -27.78 33.74
C GLU A 43 -12.72 -26.69 33.51
N MET A 44 -13.34 -26.64 32.32
CA MET A 44 -14.41 -25.68 32.02
C MET A 44 -15.68 -25.93 32.85
N GLU A 45 -16.02 -27.18 33.20
CA GLU A 45 -17.10 -27.47 34.16
C GLU A 45 -16.75 -27.03 35.60
N ALA A 46 -15.47 -26.98 35.96
CA ALA A 46 -15.04 -26.43 37.25
C ALA A 46 -15.17 -24.90 37.30
N GLU A 47 -14.85 -24.19 36.20
CA GLU A 47 -15.11 -22.75 36.09
C GLU A 47 -16.62 -22.44 36.04
N HIS A 48 -17.42 -23.26 35.33
CA HIS A 48 -18.87 -23.11 35.24
C HIS A 48 -19.54 -23.07 36.62
N ARG A 49 -19.15 -23.99 37.52
CA ARG A 49 -19.68 -24.06 38.90
C ARG A 49 -19.35 -22.85 39.77
N LEU A 50 -18.36 -22.04 39.39
CA LEU A 50 -18.05 -20.76 40.04
C LEU A 50 -18.84 -19.62 39.40
N GLN A 51 -18.98 -19.62 38.07
CA GLN A 51 -19.75 -18.61 37.33
C GLN A 51 -21.27 -18.71 37.62
N GLU A 52 -21.81 -19.92 37.81
CA GLU A 52 -23.21 -20.11 38.24
C GLU A 52 -23.53 -19.39 39.57
N GLN A 53 -22.56 -19.36 40.51
CA GLN A 53 -22.72 -18.66 41.79
C GLN A 53 -22.68 -17.13 41.63
N GLU A 54 -21.86 -16.61 40.71
CA GLU A 54 -21.85 -15.18 40.37
C GLU A 54 -23.12 -14.77 39.57
N GLU A 55 -23.65 -15.64 38.72
CA GLU A 55 -24.87 -15.37 37.96
C GLU A 55 -26.15 -15.40 38.82
N GLU A 56 -26.25 -16.26 39.84
CA GLU A 56 -27.38 -16.23 40.80
C GLU A 56 -27.41 -14.91 41.61
N GLU A 57 -26.26 -14.42 42.09
CA GLU A 57 -26.20 -13.10 42.75
C GLU A 57 -26.59 -11.97 41.78
N LEU A 58 -26.14 -12.03 40.53
CA LEU A 58 -26.43 -11.02 39.49
C LEU A 58 -27.91 -11.02 39.07
N GLN A 59 -28.57 -12.18 38.98
CA GLN A 59 -30.01 -12.25 38.70
C GLN A 59 -30.84 -11.55 39.78
N SER A 60 -30.47 -11.69 41.06
CA SER A 60 -31.13 -10.96 42.16
C SER A 60 -31.01 -9.43 42.05
N ALA A 61 -30.01 -8.92 41.30
CA ALA A 61 -29.83 -7.49 41.01
C ALA A 61 -30.61 -7.05 39.76
N LEU A 62 -30.74 -7.91 38.75
CA LEU A 62 -31.42 -7.60 37.49
C LEU A 62 -32.94 -7.40 37.65
N GLU A 63 -33.60 -8.14 38.56
CA GLU A 63 -35.05 -7.98 38.82
C GLU A 63 -35.46 -6.58 39.35
N ARG A 64 -34.49 -5.72 39.70
CA ARG A 64 -34.70 -4.38 40.26
C ARG A 64 -34.51 -3.23 39.27
N ALA A 65 -34.13 -3.50 38.01
CA ALA A 65 -33.74 -2.48 37.03
C ALA A 65 -34.79 -2.28 35.91
N ALA A 66 -35.86 -1.55 36.20
CA ALA A 66 -36.94 -1.26 35.26
C ALA A 66 -36.84 0.14 34.61
N ASP A 67 -35.78 0.41 33.85
CA ASP A 67 -35.73 1.53 32.91
C ASP A 67 -34.73 1.27 31.77
N GLY A 68 -35.01 1.78 30.57
CA GLY A 68 -34.39 1.36 29.29
C GLY A 68 -32.94 1.80 29.04
N GLN A 69 -32.06 1.78 30.04
CA GLN A 69 -30.63 2.06 29.92
C GLN A 69 -29.82 0.81 30.24
N ILE A 70 -28.68 0.59 29.57
CA ILE A 70 -27.75 -0.48 29.96
C ILE A 70 -27.26 -0.16 31.38
N PRO A 71 -27.58 -0.98 32.41
CA PRO A 71 -27.15 -0.69 33.77
C PRO A 71 -25.62 -0.76 33.84
N PRO A 72 -24.94 0.03 34.71
CA PRO A 72 -23.48 0.05 34.77
C PRO A 72 -22.83 -1.32 34.99
N SER A 73 -23.52 -2.24 35.68
CA SER A 73 -23.11 -3.63 35.90
C SER A 73 -23.18 -4.53 34.66
N ALA A 74 -23.91 -4.16 33.60
CA ALA A 74 -24.00 -4.95 32.37
C ALA A 74 -22.89 -4.61 31.35
N ILE A 75 -22.18 -3.50 31.53
CA ILE A 75 -21.01 -3.12 30.73
C ILE A 75 -19.87 -4.06 31.11
N ASP A 76 -19.45 -4.90 30.15
CA ASP A 76 -18.31 -5.79 30.33
C ASP A 76 -17.01 -4.96 30.43
N PRO A 77 -16.22 -5.06 31.52
CA PRO A 77 -15.04 -4.23 31.71
C PRO A 77 -13.98 -4.45 30.62
N ARG A 78 -13.97 -5.61 29.94
CA ARG A 78 -13.07 -5.89 28.80
C ARG A 78 -13.33 -4.98 27.61
N TRP A 79 -14.54 -4.41 27.49
CA TRP A 79 -14.90 -3.48 26.41
C TRP A 79 -14.25 -2.12 26.58
N LEU A 80 -13.98 -1.66 27.81
CA LEU A 80 -13.41 -0.34 28.06
C LEU A 80 -11.93 -0.29 27.61
N ARG A 81 -11.45 0.88 27.19
CA ARG A 81 -10.01 1.14 27.03
C ARG A 81 -9.35 1.28 28.41
N PRO A 82 -8.05 0.99 28.55
CA PRO A 82 -7.34 1.22 29.81
C PRO A 82 -7.46 2.68 30.22
N THR A 83 -7.68 2.94 31.51
CA THR A 83 -7.78 4.30 32.05
C THR A 83 -6.43 5.01 31.87
N PRO A 84 -6.37 6.21 31.27
CA PRO A 84 -5.12 6.94 31.14
C PRO A 84 -4.55 7.31 32.51
N ALA A 85 -3.23 7.27 32.63
CA ALA A 85 -2.54 7.86 33.78
C ALA A 85 -2.82 9.37 33.88
N PRO A 86 -2.74 9.98 35.07
CA PRO A 86 -2.83 11.43 35.21
C PRO A 86 -1.63 12.12 34.53
N LEU A 87 -1.87 12.68 33.35
CA LEU A 87 -0.86 13.34 32.50
C LEU A 87 -0.81 14.85 32.82
N ASP A 88 0.34 15.38 33.22
CA ASP A 88 0.55 16.83 33.38
C ASP A 88 1.16 17.43 32.09
N PRO A 89 0.39 18.22 31.32
CA PRO A 89 0.86 18.80 30.06
C PRO A 89 2.00 19.83 30.23
N GLN A 90 2.34 20.27 31.45
CA GLN A 90 3.48 21.15 31.70
C GLN A 90 4.81 20.40 31.76
N THR A 91 4.82 19.13 32.19
CA THR A 91 6.04 18.35 32.44
C THR A 91 6.20 17.13 31.53
N GLU A 92 5.11 16.59 30.97
CA GLU A 92 5.11 15.32 30.25
C GLU A 92 4.75 15.49 28.77
N PRO A 93 5.46 14.81 27.83
CA PRO A 93 5.09 14.81 26.42
C PRO A 93 3.96 13.81 26.13
N LEU A 94 3.09 14.12 25.15
CA LEU A 94 2.08 13.19 24.66
C LEU A 94 2.53 12.53 23.35
N ILE A 95 2.79 11.22 23.37
CA ILE A 95 3.29 10.45 22.24
C ILE A 95 2.23 9.44 21.76
N PHE A 96 1.84 9.49 20.49
CA PHE A 96 0.79 8.63 19.93
C PHE A 96 0.98 8.34 18.44
N GLN A 97 0.44 7.21 17.95
CA GLN A 97 0.39 6.91 16.52
C GLN A 97 -0.91 7.46 15.91
N GLN A 98 -0.81 8.36 14.93
CA GLN A 98 -1.97 8.89 14.20
C GLN A 98 -2.42 7.91 13.11
N LEU A 99 -3.73 7.74 12.94
CA LEU A 99 -4.36 6.86 11.94
C LEU A 99 -5.15 7.62 10.87
N GLU A 100 -5.88 8.65 11.29
CA GLU A 100 -6.70 9.49 10.42
C GLU A 100 -6.47 10.97 10.74
N ILE A 101 -6.33 11.76 9.67
CA ILE A 101 -6.29 13.23 9.72
C ILE A 101 -7.49 13.76 8.94
N ASP A 102 -8.20 14.69 9.56
CA ASP A 102 -9.39 15.39 9.06
C ASP A 102 -9.26 16.90 9.37
N HIS A 103 -10.10 17.76 8.77
CA HIS A 103 -10.18 19.16 9.16
C HIS A 103 -11.63 19.62 9.40
N TYR A 104 -11.79 20.55 10.33
CA TYR A 104 -13.05 21.24 10.56
C TYR A 104 -12.85 22.76 10.56
N VAL A 105 -13.95 23.49 10.40
CA VAL A 105 -13.97 24.96 10.53
C VAL A 105 -14.70 25.28 11.82
N GLY A 106 -14.01 25.91 12.78
CA GLY A 106 -14.51 26.18 14.12
C GLY A 106 -13.94 27.47 14.72
N PRO A 107 -14.35 27.85 15.94
CA PRO A 107 -13.71 28.96 16.64
C PRO A 107 -12.24 28.64 16.92
N ALA A 108 -11.38 29.67 16.92
CA ALA A 108 -10.02 29.51 17.41
C ALA A 108 -10.04 29.22 18.92
N GLN A 109 -9.16 28.32 19.37
CA GLN A 109 -8.98 28.01 20.79
C GLN A 109 -7.65 28.57 21.30
N PRO A 110 -7.52 28.89 22.60
CA PRO A 110 -6.28 29.40 23.16
C PRO A 110 -5.28 28.25 23.31
N VAL A 111 -4.16 28.31 22.59
CA VAL A 111 -3.06 27.33 22.69
C VAL A 111 -1.80 27.97 23.29
N PRO A 112 -0.95 27.22 24.01
CA PRO A 112 0.32 27.74 24.54
C PRO A 112 1.18 28.36 23.42
N GLY A 113 1.62 29.61 23.62
CA GLY A 113 2.40 30.35 22.61
C GLY A 113 1.65 30.76 21.34
N GLY A 114 0.35 30.47 21.23
CA GLY A 114 -0.45 30.81 20.06
C GLY A 114 -0.80 32.30 19.92
N PRO A 115 -1.21 32.75 18.72
CA PRO A 115 -1.73 34.10 18.52
C PRO A 115 -3.03 34.33 19.32
N PRO A 116 -3.37 35.59 19.65
CA PRO A 116 -4.59 35.92 20.39
C PRO A 116 -5.86 35.49 19.65
N LEU A 117 -6.91 35.18 20.41
CA LEU A 117 -8.17 34.60 19.94
C LEU A 117 -8.78 35.35 18.73
N SER A 118 -8.79 34.69 17.58
CA SER A 118 -9.57 35.11 16.41
C SER A 118 -11.07 35.01 16.71
N GLN A 119 -11.80 36.11 16.55
CA GLN A 119 -13.26 36.14 16.60
C GLN A 119 -13.91 35.47 15.37
N GLY A 120 -13.15 35.18 14.30
CA GLY A 120 -13.61 34.46 13.12
C GLY A 120 -13.30 32.97 13.16
N SER A 121 -14.12 32.15 12.48
CA SER A 121 -13.87 30.72 12.35
C SER A 121 -12.62 30.42 11.52
N VAL A 122 -11.76 29.54 12.02
CA VAL A 122 -10.49 29.12 11.42
C VAL A 122 -10.55 27.64 11.02
N PRO A 123 -9.72 27.18 10.07
CA PRO A 123 -9.52 25.75 9.82
C PRO A 123 -8.64 25.17 10.94
N VAL A 124 -9.09 24.06 11.52
CA VAL A 124 -8.38 23.30 12.55
C VAL A 124 -8.28 21.86 12.07
N LEU A 125 -7.07 21.29 12.07
CA LEU A 125 -6.88 19.88 11.74
C LEU A 125 -7.09 19.01 12.98
N ARG A 126 -7.56 17.78 12.79
CA ARG A 126 -7.69 16.77 13.84
C ARG A 126 -6.89 15.54 13.45
N ALA A 127 -5.93 15.16 14.28
CA ALA A 127 -5.30 13.84 14.21
C ALA A 127 -5.95 12.93 15.24
N PHE A 128 -6.52 11.80 14.79
CA PHE A 128 -7.03 10.73 15.65
C PHE A 128 -6.02 9.59 15.71
N GLY A 129 -5.80 9.04 16.89
CA GLY A 129 -4.78 8.02 17.09
C GLY A 129 -4.79 7.36 18.46
N VAL A 130 -3.74 6.58 18.74
CA VAL A 130 -3.64 5.72 19.94
C VAL A 130 -2.23 5.81 20.54
N THR A 131 -2.12 5.85 21.87
CA THR A 131 -0.82 5.71 22.56
C THR A 131 -0.29 4.27 22.47
N ASP A 132 0.97 4.07 22.85
CA ASP A 132 1.60 2.74 22.95
C ASP A 132 0.85 1.81 23.94
N GLU A 133 0.14 2.41 24.91
CA GLU A 133 -0.64 1.74 25.96
C GLU A 133 -2.08 1.41 25.53
N GLY A 134 -2.52 1.87 24.34
CA GLY A 134 -3.89 1.67 23.87
C GLY A 134 -4.89 2.77 24.25
N VAL A 135 -4.45 3.91 24.79
CA VAL A 135 -5.32 5.06 25.10
C VAL A 135 -5.69 5.81 23.82
N SER A 136 -6.97 6.15 23.61
CA SER A 136 -7.40 6.91 22.41
C SER A 136 -7.22 8.42 22.55
N VAL A 137 -6.65 9.04 21.50
CA VAL A 137 -6.25 10.45 21.45
C VAL A 137 -6.95 11.18 20.30
N CYS A 138 -7.42 12.41 20.56
CA CYS A 138 -7.70 13.40 19.53
C CYS A 138 -6.80 14.63 19.76
N CYS A 139 -6.00 14.98 18.76
CA CYS A 139 -5.16 16.17 18.77
C CYS A 139 -5.71 17.20 17.78
N HIS A 140 -6.14 18.36 18.29
CA HIS A 140 -6.56 19.52 17.50
C HIS A 140 -5.34 20.40 17.22
N ILE A 141 -5.02 20.57 15.94
CA ILE A 141 -3.81 21.25 15.47
C ILE A 141 -4.22 22.59 14.85
N HIS A 142 -3.77 23.67 15.48
CA HIS A 142 -4.20 25.05 15.20
C HIS A 142 -3.16 25.85 14.41
N GLY A 143 -3.61 26.94 13.78
CA GLY A 143 -2.75 27.96 13.17
C GLY A 143 -2.22 27.66 11.76
N PHE A 144 -2.59 26.53 11.16
CA PHE A 144 -2.20 26.18 9.78
C PHE A 144 -3.23 26.69 8.76
N ALA A 145 -2.82 27.61 7.88
CA ALA A 145 -3.69 28.22 6.87
C ALA A 145 -3.40 27.66 5.46
N PRO A 146 -4.41 27.45 4.61
CA PRO A 146 -4.23 27.01 3.23
C PRO A 146 -3.59 28.10 2.36
N TYR A 147 -2.63 27.70 1.52
CA TYR A 147 -1.97 28.60 0.56
C TYR A 147 -1.64 27.89 -0.75
N PHE A 148 -1.33 28.67 -1.78
CA PHE A 148 -0.82 28.21 -3.07
C PHE A 148 0.11 29.28 -3.68
N TYR A 149 0.72 28.98 -4.82
CA TYR A 149 1.69 29.86 -5.48
C TYR A 149 1.26 30.27 -6.89
N THR A 150 1.79 31.38 -7.39
CA THR A 150 1.76 31.79 -8.81
C THR A 150 3.04 32.57 -9.15
N PRO A 151 3.58 32.52 -10.38
CA PRO A 151 4.65 33.42 -10.79
C PRO A 151 4.23 34.89 -10.64
N ALA A 152 5.18 35.75 -10.30
CA ALA A 152 5.00 37.20 -10.33
C ALA A 152 5.03 37.70 -11.79
N PRO A 153 4.06 38.51 -12.25
CA PRO A 153 4.09 39.10 -13.58
C PRO A 153 5.32 40.00 -13.81
N PRO A 154 5.79 40.17 -15.06
CA PRO A 154 6.84 41.13 -15.37
C PRO A 154 6.45 42.54 -14.92
N GLY A 155 7.31 43.18 -14.11
CA GLY A 155 7.04 44.49 -13.51
C GLY A 155 6.27 44.47 -12.18
N PHE A 156 5.91 43.30 -11.64
CA PHE A 156 5.29 43.19 -10.32
C PHE A 156 6.32 43.29 -9.19
N GLY A 157 6.44 44.47 -8.57
CA GLY A 157 7.17 44.70 -7.32
C GLY A 157 6.26 44.75 -6.07
N PRO A 158 6.86 44.93 -4.87
CA PRO A 158 6.15 44.90 -3.58
C PRO A 158 4.98 45.89 -3.45
N GLU A 159 5.05 47.03 -4.12
CA GLU A 159 4.00 48.05 -4.20
C GLU A 159 2.65 47.54 -4.70
N HIS A 160 2.63 46.44 -5.48
CA HIS A 160 1.42 45.84 -6.01
C HIS A 160 0.75 44.83 -5.04
N LEU A 161 1.43 44.39 -3.97
CA LEU A 161 0.95 43.31 -3.08
C LEU A 161 -0.36 43.68 -2.39
N GLY A 162 -0.44 44.88 -1.80
CA GLY A 162 -1.65 45.36 -1.11
C GLY A 162 -2.82 45.63 -2.06
N ASP A 163 -2.54 45.95 -3.32
CA ASP A 163 -3.57 46.15 -4.35
C ASP A 163 -4.17 44.81 -4.79
N LEU A 164 -3.31 43.84 -5.11
CA LEU A 164 -3.70 42.46 -5.45
C LEU A 164 -4.45 41.79 -4.30
N GLN A 165 -4.01 41.93 -3.05
CA GLN A 165 -4.72 41.38 -1.89
C GLN A 165 -6.13 41.99 -1.74
N ARG A 166 -6.25 43.32 -1.90
CA ARG A 166 -7.55 44.02 -1.79
C ARG A 166 -8.51 43.59 -2.90
N GLU A 167 -8.08 43.62 -4.16
CA GLU A 167 -8.95 43.26 -5.29
C GLU A 167 -9.31 41.77 -5.29
N LEU A 168 -8.39 40.87 -4.93
CA LEU A 168 -8.69 39.43 -4.82
C LEU A 168 -9.68 39.14 -3.69
N ASN A 169 -9.55 39.81 -2.55
CA ASN A 169 -10.51 39.72 -1.46
C ASN A 169 -11.91 40.20 -1.90
N LEU A 170 -11.99 41.36 -2.58
CA LEU A 170 -13.24 41.88 -3.15
C LEU A 170 -13.84 40.96 -4.22
N ALA A 171 -13.02 40.33 -5.06
CA ALA A 171 -13.47 39.41 -6.10
C ALA A 171 -14.05 38.11 -5.50
N ILE A 172 -13.38 37.51 -4.52
CA ILE A 172 -13.87 36.31 -3.81
C ILE A 172 -15.18 36.63 -3.06
N SER A 173 -15.30 37.80 -2.41
CA SER A 173 -16.54 38.23 -1.77
C SER A 173 -17.70 38.44 -2.75
N ARG A 174 -17.42 38.74 -4.04
CA ARG A 174 -18.45 38.83 -5.09
C ARG A 174 -18.86 37.47 -5.64
N ASP A 175 -17.92 36.53 -5.81
CA ASP A 175 -18.18 35.15 -6.25
C ASP A 175 -18.98 34.38 -5.17
N ASN A 176 -18.67 34.58 -3.89
CA ASN A 176 -19.29 33.88 -2.75
C ASN A 176 -20.67 34.43 -2.33
N ARG A 177 -21.39 35.17 -3.18
CA ARG A 177 -22.69 35.83 -2.86
C ARG A 177 -23.85 34.91 -2.45
N GLY A 178 -23.70 33.59 -2.57
CA GLY A 178 -24.65 32.57 -2.08
C GLY A 178 -24.11 31.68 -0.94
N GLY A 179 -22.91 31.95 -0.43
CA GLY A 179 -22.31 31.18 0.67
C GLY A 179 -22.57 31.79 2.05
N LYS A 180 -22.27 31.04 3.12
CA LYS A 180 -22.14 31.64 4.46
C LYS A 180 -21.09 32.76 4.41
N GLU A 181 -21.51 33.95 4.81
CA GLU A 181 -20.70 35.17 4.87
C GLU A 181 -19.43 34.95 5.72
N LEU A 182 -18.32 35.58 5.32
CA LEU A 182 -17.07 35.50 6.07
C LEU A 182 -16.97 36.67 7.04
N THR A 183 -16.67 36.38 8.31
CA THR A 183 -16.46 37.37 9.37
C THR A 183 -15.11 38.10 9.29
N GLY A 184 -14.41 38.02 8.15
CA GLY A 184 -13.05 38.51 7.94
C GLY A 184 -12.58 38.34 6.49
N PRO A 185 -11.35 38.79 6.16
CA PRO A 185 -10.83 38.73 4.80
C PRO A 185 -10.65 37.28 4.31
N ALA A 186 -11.02 37.02 3.07
CA ALA A 186 -10.81 35.74 2.39
C ALA A 186 -9.32 35.47 2.09
N VAL A 187 -8.55 36.54 1.84
CA VAL A 187 -7.10 36.50 1.58
C VAL A 187 -6.37 37.08 2.80
N LEU A 188 -5.63 36.23 3.51
CA LEU A 188 -4.90 36.59 4.73
C LEU A 188 -3.60 37.32 4.39
N ALA A 189 -2.84 36.84 3.40
CA ALA A 189 -1.59 37.43 2.96
C ALA A 189 -1.31 37.18 1.48
N VAL A 190 -0.57 38.09 0.85
CA VAL A 190 0.09 37.92 -0.44
C VAL A 190 1.56 38.26 -0.24
N GLU A 191 2.45 37.29 -0.41
CA GLU A 191 3.88 37.38 -0.08
C GLU A 191 4.72 37.22 -1.35
N LEU A 192 5.73 38.07 -1.57
CA LEU A 192 6.68 37.93 -2.68
C LEU A 192 7.86 37.04 -2.24
N CYS A 193 7.91 35.82 -2.76
CA CYS A 193 8.95 34.83 -2.46
C CYS A 193 10.12 34.92 -3.46
N SER A 194 11.34 34.83 -2.94
CA SER A 194 12.59 34.92 -3.69
C SER A 194 13.64 33.94 -3.13
N ARG A 195 14.77 33.79 -3.83
CA ARG A 195 15.84 32.81 -3.52
C ARG A 195 16.33 32.81 -2.07
N GLU A 196 16.32 33.95 -1.40
CA GLU A 196 16.95 34.15 -0.08
C GLU A 196 15.94 34.31 1.06
N SER A 197 14.65 34.42 0.76
CA SER A 197 13.59 34.53 1.76
C SER A 197 12.97 33.18 2.09
N GLU A 198 13.52 32.49 3.09
CA GLU A 198 12.71 31.54 3.85
C GLU A 198 11.55 32.30 4.49
N CYS A 199 10.34 32.06 3.98
CA CYS A 199 9.11 32.35 4.71
C CYS A 199 8.92 31.32 5.83
N SER A 200 9.83 31.33 6.80
CA SER A 200 9.50 30.96 8.18
C SER A 200 8.18 31.66 8.57
N PRO A 201 7.34 31.07 9.45
CA PRO A 201 6.08 31.71 9.91
C PRO A 201 6.30 32.95 10.82
N GLY A 202 7.13 33.89 10.37
CA GLY A 202 7.62 35.05 11.10
C GLY A 202 6.57 36.16 11.23
N ILE A 203 5.61 35.93 12.12
CA ILE A 203 4.88 36.92 12.93
C ILE A 203 4.96 38.36 12.40
N SER A 204 4.03 38.73 11.51
CA SER A 204 3.83 40.14 11.15
C SER A 204 3.12 40.89 12.28
N ARG A 205 3.92 41.33 13.26
CA ARG A 205 3.70 42.51 14.12
C ARG A 205 2.82 42.36 15.38
N TRP A 206 3.16 41.39 16.24
CA TRP A 206 3.22 41.61 17.70
C TRP A 206 4.56 41.05 18.17
N GLY A 207 5.43 41.85 18.81
CA GLY A 207 6.86 41.53 18.84
C GLY A 207 7.55 41.66 20.21
N PHE A 208 8.62 40.88 20.36
CA PHE A 208 9.80 41.12 21.20
C PHE A 208 11.00 40.33 20.63
N PRO A 209 12.27 40.68 20.94
CA PRO A 209 13.45 40.09 20.32
C PRO A 209 14.06 38.90 21.12
N GLY A 210 14.76 38.00 20.41
CA GLY A 210 15.55 36.89 20.97
C GLY A 210 16.36 36.19 19.87
N GLU A 211 17.50 35.56 20.23
CA GLU A 211 18.51 35.09 19.26
C GLU A 211 18.35 33.62 18.81
N ALA A 212 19.08 33.27 17.74
CA ALA A 212 18.91 32.06 16.93
C ALA A 212 19.86 30.90 17.26
N ALA A 213 19.52 29.68 16.79
CA ALA A 213 20.42 28.80 16.02
C ALA A 213 19.63 27.59 15.45
N GLY A 214 19.93 27.13 14.22
CA GLY A 214 19.24 25.93 13.69
C GLY A 214 19.60 25.40 12.30
N ARG A 215 20.21 26.19 11.39
CA ARG A 215 20.52 25.81 9.99
C ARG A 215 19.33 25.28 9.17
N SER A 216 18.58 26.21 8.62
CA SER A 216 17.76 26.01 7.41
C SER A 216 18.48 26.65 6.20
N GLN A 217 18.27 26.13 4.99
CA GLN A 217 18.88 26.64 3.76
C GLN A 217 17.79 27.15 2.81
N PRO A 218 17.86 28.41 2.34
CA PRO A 218 16.82 28.98 1.51
C PRO A 218 16.84 28.36 0.10
N LEU A 219 15.69 27.84 -0.32
CA LEU A 219 15.56 26.99 -1.52
C LEU A 219 14.96 27.74 -2.71
N LEU A 220 15.50 27.45 -3.90
CA LEU A 220 15.23 28.15 -5.16
C LEU A 220 13.81 27.88 -5.69
N SER A 221 12.87 28.78 -5.43
CA SER A 221 11.54 28.77 -6.07
C SER A 221 11.64 28.80 -7.60
N ALA A 222 11.43 27.64 -8.22
CA ALA A 222 11.39 27.46 -9.67
C ALA A 222 10.30 26.47 -10.06
N GLY A 223 9.69 26.67 -11.23
CA GLY A 223 8.67 25.76 -11.74
C GLY A 223 9.27 24.38 -12.08
N MET A 224 8.63 23.32 -11.63
CA MET A 224 9.13 21.94 -11.76
C MET A 224 9.12 21.38 -13.20
N PHE A 225 8.41 22.03 -14.14
CA PHE A 225 8.18 21.51 -15.49
C PHE A 225 9.05 22.19 -16.57
N GLY A 226 9.98 21.42 -17.12
CA GLY A 226 11.02 21.86 -18.05
C GLY A 226 12.24 22.44 -17.35
N TYR A 227 13.41 22.30 -17.98
CA TYR A 227 14.65 22.95 -17.56
C TYR A 227 14.81 24.30 -18.26
N HIS A 228 14.89 25.37 -17.46
CA HIS A 228 15.01 26.76 -17.93
C HIS A 228 16.30 27.45 -17.43
N GLY A 229 17.29 26.66 -16.98
CA GLY A 229 18.49 27.15 -16.30
C GLY A 229 18.37 27.19 -14.76
N HIS A 230 19.38 27.75 -14.10
CA HIS A 230 19.43 27.93 -12.64
C HIS A 230 18.93 29.32 -12.16
N GLY A 231 18.37 30.14 -13.06
CA GLY A 231 17.90 31.49 -12.72
C GLY A 231 16.71 31.46 -11.76
N PRO A 232 16.69 32.26 -10.68
CA PRO A 232 15.54 32.33 -9.79
C PRO A 232 14.35 32.94 -10.50
N SER A 233 13.16 32.41 -10.25
CA SER A 233 11.89 33.02 -10.68
C SER A 233 11.20 33.62 -9.45
N LEU A 234 10.61 34.80 -9.61
CA LEU A 234 9.81 35.40 -8.53
C LEU A 234 8.43 34.74 -8.50
N PHE A 235 8.00 34.34 -7.31
CA PHE A 235 6.67 33.77 -7.06
C PHE A 235 5.93 34.59 -6.01
N LEU A 236 4.61 34.63 -6.14
CA LEU A 236 3.69 35.12 -5.12
C LEU A 236 3.10 33.92 -4.39
N ARG A 237 3.19 33.91 -3.06
CA ARG A 237 2.45 32.99 -2.19
C ARG A 237 1.17 33.68 -1.75
N ILE A 238 0.04 33.01 -1.94
CA ILE A 238 -1.29 33.54 -1.63
C ILE A 238 -1.91 32.66 -0.54
N THR A 239 -2.06 33.23 0.66
CA THR A 239 -2.57 32.54 1.85
C THR A 239 -4.02 32.94 2.08
N LEU A 240 -4.91 31.95 2.24
CA LEU A 240 -6.36 32.13 2.32
C LEU A 240 -6.90 31.73 3.70
N ALA A 241 -8.07 32.26 4.06
CA ALA A 241 -8.67 32.03 5.37
C ALA A 241 -9.24 30.61 5.56
N LEU A 242 -9.73 29.95 4.50
CA LEU A 242 -10.43 28.65 4.58
C LEU A 242 -10.13 27.80 3.33
N PRO A 243 -9.96 26.46 3.44
CA PRO A 243 -9.57 25.62 2.30
C PRO A 243 -10.52 25.70 1.10
N ARG A 244 -11.82 25.84 1.37
CA ARG A 244 -12.88 26.03 0.34
C ARG A 244 -12.68 27.24 -0.57
N LEU A 245 -11.84 28.22 -0.19
CA LEU A 245 -11.59 29.43 -0.97
C LEU A 245 -10.51 29.26 -2.05
N VAL A 246 -9.69 28.19 -1.98
CA VAL A 246 -8.60 27.94 -2.95
C VAL A 246 -9.15 27.83 -4.37
N ALA A 247 -10.26 27.10 -4.57
CA ALA A 247 -10.85 26.93 -5.90
C ALA A 247 -11.44 28.23 -6.49
N PRO A 248 -12.26 29.02 -5.78
CA PRO A 248 -12.64 30.38 -6.21
C PRO A 248 -11.44 31.28 -6.53
N ALA A 249 -10.48 31.40 -5.61
CA ALA A 249 -9.31 32.25 -5.79
C ALA A 249 -8.51 31.88 -7.05
N ARG A 250 -8.28 30.56 -7.25
CA ARG A 250 -7.59 30.04 -8.44
C ARG A 250 -8.30 30.41 -9.73
N ARG A 251 -9.62 30.23 -9.83
CA ARG A 251 -10.41 30.58 -11.03
C ARG A 251 -10.33 32.06 -11.36
N LEU A 252 -10.46 32.94 -10.35
CA LEU A 252 -10.41 34.39 -10.53
C LEU A 252 -9.02 34.87 -10.98
N LEU A 253 -7.96 34.25 -10.48
CA LEU A 253 -6.57 34.50 -10.87
C LEU A 253 -6.25 33.97 -12.28
N GLU A 254 -6.74 32.78 -12.64
CA GLU A 254 -6.65 32.23 -14.00
C GLU A 254 -7.38 33.14 -15.03
N GLN A 255 -8.56 33.65 -14.68
CA GLN A 255 -9.35 34.58 -15.52
C GLN A 255 -8.74 35.98 -15.66
N GLY A 256 -7.82 36.34 -14.76
CA GLY A 256 -7.18 37.64 -14.69
C GLY A 256 -7.90 38.61 -13.77
N ILE A 257 -7.14 39.30 -12.92
CA ILE A 257 -7.66 40.23 -11.93
C ILE A 257 -7.03 41.61 -12.10
N ARG A 258 -7.81 42.67 -11.84
CA ARG A 258 -7.32 44.05 -11.96
C ARG A 258 -6.27 44.34 -10.90
N VAL A 259 -5.13 44.87 -11.32
CA VAL A 259 -4.06 45.37 -10.46
C VAL A 259 -3.65 46.75 -10.98
N ALA A 260 -3.55 47.73 -10.08
CA ALA A 260 -3.07 49.07 -10.42
C ALA A 260 -1.69 49.02 -11.11
N GLY A 261 -1.45 49.87 -12.11
CA GLY A 261 -0.21 49.87 -12.91
C GLY A 261 -0.08 48.72 -13.92
N LEU A 262 -0.51 47.49 -13.58
CA LEU A 262 -0.29 46.27 -14.37
C LEU A 262 -1.51 45.83 -15.20
N GLY A 263 -2.67 46.47 -15.07
CA GLY A 263 -3.86 46.19 -15.89
C GLY A 263 -4.66 45.02 -15.33
N THR A 264 -4.80 43.94 -16.10
CA THR A 264 -5.49 42.70 -15.68
C THR A 264 -4.63 41.46 -15.94
N PRO A 265 -3.50 41.27 -15.22
CA PRO A 265 -2.66 40.08 -15.38
C PRO A 265 -3.44 38.80 -15.04
N SER A 266 -3.28 37.78 -15.90
CA SER A 266 -3.65 36.39 -15.61
C SER A 266 -2.48 35.67 -14.95
N PHE A 267 -2.78 34.84 -13.96
CA PHE A 267 -1.83 34.21 -13.06
C PHE A 267 -1.89 32.69 -13.22
N ALA A 268 -0.74 32.06 -13.49
CA ALA A 268 -0.65 30.61 -13.66
C ALA A 268 -0.47 29.92 -12.29
N PRO A 269 -1.44 29.12 -11.80
CA PRO A 269 -1.39 28.58 -10.45
C PRO A 269 -0.47 27.35 -10.32
N TYR A 270 0.25 27.31 -9.21
CA TYR A 270 1.09 26.21 -8.77
C TYR A 270 0.51 25.68 -7.44
N GLU A 271 0.45 24.36 -7.31
CA GLU A 271 0.03 23.63 -6.09
C GLU A 271 -1.41 23.89 -5.60
N ALA A 272 -2.18 24.74 -6.27
CA ALA A 272 -3.61 25.03 -6.04
C ALA A 272 -4.58 23.88 -6.44
N ASN A 273 -4.10 22.64 -6.36
CA ASN A 273 -4.84 21.39 -6.56
C ASN A 273 -4.29 20.26 -5.64
N VAL A 274 -3.73 20.64 -4.49
CA VAL A 274 -3.32 19.73 -3.41
C VAL A 274 -4.39 19.76 -2.32
N ASP A 275 -4.75 18.58 -1.80
CA ASP A 275 -5.76 18.44 -0.74
C ASP A 275 -5.18 19.00 0.58
N PHE A 276 -5.98 19.66 1.43
CA PHE A 276 -5.48 20.50 2.55
C PHE A 276 -4.68 19.70 3.59
N GLU A 277 -5.14 18.49 3.89
CA GLU A 277 -4.50 17.53 4.78
C GLU A 277 -3.15 17.07 4.20
N ILE A 278 -3.08 16.87 2.88
CA ILE A 278 -1.85 16.53 2.17
C ILE A 278 -0.85 17.69 2.21
N ARG A 279 -1.30 18.95 2.07
CA ARG A 279 -0.42 20.12 2.23
C ARG A 279 0.19 20.17 3.63
N PHE A 280 -0.64 20.03 4.67
CA PHE A 280 -0.19 19.97 6.07
C PHE A 280 0.83 18.84 6.30
N MET A 281 0.52 17.63 5.83
CA MET A 281 1.40 16.45 5.94
C MET A 281 2.72 16.60 5.18
N VAL A 282 2.75 17.33 4.06
CA VAL A 282 3.98 17.68 3.33
C VAL A 282 4.78 18.75 4.06
N ASP A 283 4.13 19.77 4.62
CA ASP A 283 4.81 20.90 5.29
C ASP A 283 5.45 20.49 6.62
N THR A 284 4.77 19.64 7.40
CA THR A 284 5.24 19.11 8.70
C THR A 284 6.03 17.79 8.60
N ASP A 285 6.20 17.26 7.38
CA ASP A 285 6.80 15.94 7.11
C ASP A 285 6.17 14.78 7.92
N ILE A 286 4.87 14.91 8.22
CA ILE A 286 4.03 13.83 8.77
C ILE A 286 3.60 12.89 7.63
N VAL A 287 3.85 11.58 7.80
CA VAL A 287 3.35 10.52 6.89
C VAL A 287 2.09 9.85 7.45
N GLY A 288 1.44 8.96 6.69
CA GLY A 288 0.32 8.17 7.20
C GLY A 288 0.80 7.14 8.22
N CYS A 289 -0.04 6.82 9.22
CA CYS A 289 0.27 5.83 10.26
C CYS A 289 1.57 6.15 11.03
N ASN A 290 1.82 7.43 11.29
CA ASN A 290 3.08 7.92 11.86
C ASN A 290 2.99 8.17 13.37
N TRP A 291 4.13 8.14 14.05
CA TRP A 291 4.24 8.55 15.44
C TRP A 291 4.41 10.07 15.54
N LEU A 292 3.57 10.69 16.36
CA LEU A 292 3.60 12.11 16.68
C LEU A 292 3.89 12.30 18.16
N GLU A 293 4.62 13.37 18.48
CA GLU A 293 4.92 13.80 19.84
C GLU A 293 4.50 15.26 20.03
N LEU A 294 3.81 15.55 21.14
CA LEU A 294 3.52 16.90 21.62
C LEU A 294 4.44 17.17 22.82
N PRO A 295 5.44 18.06 22.71
CA PRO A 295 6.39 18.31 23.80
C PRO A 295 5.73 18.93 25.04
N ALA A 296 6.32 18.66 26.22
CA ALA A 296 5.92 19.25 27.49
C ALA A 296 5.84 20.79 27.41
N GLY A 297 4.78 21.36 27.97
CA GLY A 297 4.49 22.80 27.96
C GLY A 297 3.94 23.36 26.64
N LYS A 298 3.82 22.55 25.56
CA LYS A 298 3.37 23.03 24.24
C LYS A 298 1.91 22.72 23.89
N TYR A 299 1.26 21.83 24.62
CA TYR A 299 -0.14 21.45 24.40
C TYR A 299 -1.01 21.73 25.63
N ALA A 300 -2.32 21.79 25.44
CA ALA A 300 -3.32 21.93 26.51
C ALA A 300 -4.36 20.80 26.42
N LEU A 301 -4.80 20.27 27.57
CA LEU A 301 -5.79 19.18 27.63
C LEU A 301 -7.21 19.73 27.84
N ARG A 302 -8.17 19.28 27.01
CA ARG A 302 -9.60 19.63 27.16
C ARG A 302 -10.26 18.78 28.24
N MET A 303 -10.26 19.29 29.47
CA MET A 303 -10.82 18.59 30.64
C MET A 303 -12.33 18.80 30.86
N LYS A 304 -12.94 19.85 30.27
CA LYS A 304 -14.37 20.18 30.47
C LYS A 304 -15.18 20.26 29.17
N GLU A 305 -14.61 20.86 28.12
CA GLU A 305 -15.30 21.11 26.84
C GLU A 305 -14.76 20.17 25.74
N LYS A 306 -14.95 18.86 25.92
CA LYS A 306 -14.56 17.86 24.92
C LYS A 306 -15.51 17.87 23.73
N ALA A 307 -14.96 18.00 22.52
CA ALA A 307 -15.72 17.88 21.28
C ALA A 307 -15.78 16.42 20.77
N THR A 308 -14.97 15.53 21.36
CA THR A 308 -14.81 14.13 20.95
C THR A 308 -15.03 13.18 22.12
N GLN A 309 -15.14 11.89 21.79
CA GLN A 309 -15.27 10.79 22.75
C GLN A 309 -13.91 10.10 23.04
N CYS A 310 -12.79 10.65 22.56
CA CYS A 310 -11.46 10.14 22.88
C CYS A 310 -11.14 10.32 24.37
N GLN A 311 -10.29 9.44 24.91
CA GLN A 311 -9.87 9.50 26.32
C GLN A 311 -8.99 10.73 26.58
N LEU A 312 -8.03 11.02 25.71
CA LEU A 312 -7.28 12.28 25.70
C LEU A 312 -7.76 13.16 24.54
N GLU A 313 -8.02 14.43 24.82
CA GLU A 313 -8.32 15.46 23.80
C GLU A 313 -7.42 16.66 24.08
N ALA A 314 -6.55 17.00 23.13
CA ALA A 314 -5.51 18.01 23.28
C ALA A 314 -5.58 19.09 22.19
N ASP A 315 -5.20 20.32 22.52
CA ASP A 315 -4.96 21.41 21.57
C ASP A 315 -3.47 21.74 21.51
N VAL A 316 -2.94 21.93 20.29
CA VAL A 316 -1.53 22.28 20.04
C VAL A 316 -1.40 23.22 18.84
N LEU A 317 -0.35 24.04 18.81
CA LEU A 317 0.01 24.84 17.64
C LEU A 317 0.76 23.96 16.62
N TRP A 318 0.49 24.13 15.31
CA TRP A 318 1.05 23.26 14.27
C TRP A 318 2.58 23.22 14.19
N SER A 319 3.25 24.28 14.66
CA SER A 319 4.72 24.41 14.71
C SER A 319 5.39 23.57 15.80
N ASP A 320 4.63 23.09 16.78
CA ASP A 320 5.13 22.42 17.98
C ASP A 320 4.92 20.90 17.94
N VAL A 321 4.28 20.39 16.89
CA VAL A 321 4.08 18.94 16.66
C VAL A 321 5.38 18.33 16.11
N VAL A 322 5.95 17.37 16.83
CA VAL A 322 7.13 16.62 16.40
C VAL A 322 6.69 15.38 15.62
N SER A 323 7.21 15.25 14.38
CA SER A 323 6.98 14.09 13.51
C SER A 323 8.17 13.13 13.58
N HIS A 324 7.96 11.92 14.10
CA HIS A 324 9.01 10.89 14.15
C HIS A 324 9.02 10.04 12.88
N PRO A 325 10.12 9.95 12.11
CA PRO A 325 10.18 9.08 10.93
C PRO A 325 10.00 7.60 11.29
N PRO A 326 9.28 6.79 10.48
CA PRO A 326 8.96 5.39 10.81
C PRO A 326 10.16 4.45 10.51
N GLU A 327 11.26 4.65 11.21
CA GLU A 327 12.48 3.83 11.17
C GLU A 327 12.94 3.50 12.62
N GLY A 328 13.65 2.39 12.81
CA GLY A 328 14.12 1.96 14.13
C GLY A 328 12.96 1.68 15.11
N PRO A 329 12.93 2.31 16.31
CA PRO A 329 11.86 2.07 17.29
C PRO A 329 10.48 2.53 16.78
N TRP A 330 10.42 3.61 16.01
CA TRP A 330 9.19 4.22 15.49
C TRP A 330 8.53 3.43 14.34
N GLN A 331 9.16 2.32 13.90
CA GLN A 331 8.54 1.41 12.94
C GLN A 331 7.41 0.56 13.57
N ARG A 332 7.31 0.50 14.89
CA ARG A 332 6.23 -0.21 15.62
C ARG A 332 4.83 0.32 15.26
N ILE A 333 3.81 -0.51 15.50
CA ILE A 333 2.39 -0.18 15.35
C ILE A 333 1.77 -0.26 16.75
N ALA A 334 0.95 0.72 17.13
CA ALA A 334 0.23 0.75 18.40
C ALA A 334 -0.81 -0.39 18.51
N PRO A 335 -1.26 -0.78 19.72
CA PRO A 335 -2.25 -1.84 19.91
C PRO A 335 -3.67 -1.40 19.48
N LEU A 336 -3.90 -1.37 18.16
CA LEU A 336 -5.14 -0.89 17.55
C LEU A 336 -6.31 -1.81 17.87
N ARG A 337 -7.49 -1.25 18.15
CA ARG A 337 -8.73 -2.02 18.27
C ARG A 337 -9.36 -2.23 16.91
N VAL A 338 -9.34 -3.47 16.44
CA VAL A 338 -10.04 -3.91 15.23
C VAL A 338 -11.37 -4.53 15.65
N LEU A 339 -12.47 -4.02 15.10
CA LEU A 339 -13.80 -4.59 15.23
C LEU A 339 -14.24 -5.15 13.88
N SER A 340 -14.73 -6.39 13.88
CA SER A 340 -15.50 -6.94 12.76
C SER A 340 -16.93 -7.21 13.20
N PHE A 341 -17.90 -6.99 12.31
CA PHE A 341 -19.31 -7.22 12.59
C PHE A 341 -20.05 -7.70 11.34
N ASP A 342 -21.22 -8.29 11.57
CA ASP A 342 -22.12 -8.87 10.57
C ASP A 342 -23.58 -8.74 11.07
N ILE A 343 -24.57 -8.69 10.18
CA ILE A 343 -26.00 -8.53 10.54
C ILE A 343 -26.92 -9.53 9.84
N GLU A 344 -27.95 -9.97 10.55
CA GLU A 344 -29.02 -10.81 9.99
C GLU A 344 -30.33 -10.04 9.86
N CYS A 345 -31.04 -10.25 8.75
CA CYS A 345 -32.33 -9.62 8.47
C CYS A 345 -33.41 -10.65 8.12
N ALA A 346 -34.59 -10.57 8.73
CA ALA A 346 -35.70 -11.50 8.47
C ALA A 346 -36.49 -11.12 7.20
N GLY A 347 -35.96 -11.49 6.04
CA GLY A 347 -36.55 -11.19 4.73
C GLY A 347 -37.84 -11.95 4.40
N ARG A 348 -38.64 -11.36 3.50
CA ARG A 348 -39.77 -12.03 2.82
C ARG A 348 -39.27 -13.07 1.81
N LYS A 349 -39.95 -14.23 1.73
CA LYS A 349 -39.52 -15.34 0.86
C LYS A 349 -39.52 -14.94 -0.62
N GLY A 350 -38.37 -15.10 -1.27
CA GLY A 350 -38.13 -14.72 -2.67
C GLY A 350 -37.77 -13.26 -2.92
N ILE A 351 -37.66 -12.43 -1.88
CA ILE A 351 -37.33 -10.99 -1.97
C ILE A 351 -36.01 -10.74 -1.22
N PHE A 352 -35.12 -9.91 -1.77
CA PHE A 352 -33.91 -9.47 -1.07
C PHE A 352 -34.28 -8.43 0.01
N PRO A 353 -33.66 -8.42 1.21
CA PRO A 353 -34.09 -7.55 2.30
C PRO A 353 -34.17 -6.05 1.95
N GLU A 354 -35.29 -5.42 2.27
CA GLU A 354 -35.58 -3.98 2.09
C GLU A 354 -35.68 -3.31 3.49
N PRO A 355 -34.87 -2.29 3.84
CA PRO A 355 -34.90 -1.63 5.16
C PRO A 355 -36.28 -1.12 5.59
N GLU A 356 -37.13 -0.77 4.63
CA GLU A 356 -38.50 -0.30 4.81
C GLU A 356 -39.48 -1.36 5.34
N ARG A 357 -39.09 -2.64 5.26
CA ARG A 357 -39.97 -3.79 5.55
C ARG A 357 -39.33 -4.79 6.48
N ASP A 358 -38.19 -5.33 6.09
CA ASP A 358 -37.60 -6.49 6.75
C ASP A 358 -36.74 -6.02 7.95
N PRO A 359 -36.92 -6.60 9.16
CA PRO A 359 -36.20 -6.17 10.37
C PRO A 359 -34.79 -6.74 10.43
N VAL A 360 -33.87 -5.98 11.02
CA VAL A 360 -32.62 -6.50 11.57
C VAL A 360 -32.95 -7.31 12.82
N ILE A 361 -32.48 -8.56 12.86
CA ILE A 361 -32.84 -9.53 13.90
C ILE A 361 -31.64 -10.00 14.73
N GLN A 362 -30.42 -9.93 14.20
CA GLN A 362 -29.20 -10.18 14.95
C GLN A 362 -28.08 -9.25 14.46
N ILE A 363 -27.19 -8.87 15.37
CA ILE A 363 -25.94 -8.18 15.06
C ILE A 363 -24.83 -8.87 15.87
N CYS A 364 -23.90 -9.51 15.18
CA CYS A 364 -22.74 -10.14 15.82
C CYS A 364 -21.50 -9.27 15.66
N SER A 365 -20.59 -9.34 16.63
CA SER A 365 -19.43 -8.44 16.70
C SER A 365 -18.26 -9.11 17.42
N LEU A 366 -17.08 -9.08 16.80
CA LEU A 366 -15.83 -9.60 17.36
C LEU A 366 -14.78 -8.49 17.43
N GLY A 367 -14.15 -8.35 18.59
CA GLY A 367 -13.11 -7.36 18.87
C GLY A 367 -11.75 -8.00 19.11
N LEU A 368 -10.74 -7.47 18.43
CA LEU A 368 -9.34 -7.89 18.49
C LEU A 368 -8.46 -6.68 18.85
N ARG A 369 -7.38 -6.89 19.63
CA ARG A 369 -6.29 -5.90 19.74
C ARG A 369 -5.15 -6.35 18.82
N TRP A 370 -4.69 -5.47 17.95
CA TRP A 370 -3.73 -5.84 16.92
C TRP A 370 -2.40 -6.34 17.53
N GLY A 371 -2.08 -7.62 17.29
CA GLY A 371 -0.91 -8.31 17.86
C GLY A 371 -1.27 -9.46 18.80
N GLU A 372 -2.49 -9.49 19.36
CA GLU A 372 -3.03 -10.66 20.06
C GLU A 372 -3.42 -11.76 19.05
N GLN A 373 -3.36 -13.04 19.45
CA GLN A 373 -3.72 -14.17 18.56
C GLN A 373 -5.23 -14.48 18.54
N GLU A 374 -5.98 -14.00 19.55
CA GLU A 374 -7.40 -14.27 19.71
C GLU A 374 -8.21 -12.99 19.92
N PRO A 375 -9.46 -12.93 19.43
CA PRO A 375 -10.35 -11.81 19.71
C PRO A 375 -10.80 -11.82 21.18
N PHE A 376 -10.34 -10.81 21.95
CA PHE A 376 -10.71 -10.59 23.36
C PHE A 376 -12.22 -10.38 23.61
N LEU A 377 -13.00 -10.21 22.54
CA LEU A 377 -14.43 -9.96 22.59
C LEU A 377 -15.16 -10.76 21.50
N ARG A 378 -16.23 -11.46 21.91
CA ARG A 378 -17.26 -12.06 21.04
C ARG A 378 -18.63 -11.69 21.61
N LEU A 379 -19.45 -10.96 20.86
CA LEU A 379 -20.74 -10.41 21.27
C LEU A 379 -21.81 -10.74 20.22
N ALA A 380 -22.95 -11.27 20.65
CA ALA A 380 -24.13 -11.49 19.82
C ALA A 380 -25.33 -10.76 20.42
N LEU A 381 -25.83 -9.74 19.72
CA LEU A 381 -27.05 -9.03 20.06
C LEU A 381 -28.21 -9.62 19.25
N THR A 382 -29.27 -10.10 19.90
CA THR A 382 -30.41 -10.76 19.23
C THR A 382 -31.74 -10.07 19.49
N LEU A 383 -32.60 -10.04 18.50
CA LEU A 383 -34.03 -9.82 18.69
C LEU A 383 -34.67 -11.15 19.14
N ARG A 384 -35.49 -11.11 20.19
CA ARG A 384 -36.09 -12.25 20.92
C ARG A 384 -35.05 -13.10 21.69
N PRO A 385 -35.47 -13.86 22.73
CA PRO A 385 -34.57 -14.64 23.57
C PRO A 385 -33.79 -15.70 22.80
N CYS A 386 -32.48 -15.75 23.02
CA CYS A 386 -31.54 -16.67 22.40
C CYS A 386 -30.84 -17.51 23.47
N ALA A 387 -30.60 -18.80 23.22
CA ALA A 387 -29.90 -19.65 24.18
C ALA A 387 -28.38 -19.36 24.22
N PRO A 388 -27.70 -19.57 25.37
CA PRO A 388 -26.30 -19.18 25.55
C PRO A 388 -25.32 -19.80 24.56
N ILE A 389 -24.24 -19.07 24.23
CA ILE A 389 -23.18 -19.52 23.33
C ILE A 389 -21.86 -19.51 24.09
N LEU A 390 -21.19 -20.66 24.15
CA LEU A 390 -19.93 -20.82 24.88
C LEU A 390 -18.86 -19.87 24.31
N GLY A 391 -18.23 -19.08 25.19
CA GLY A 391 -17.22 -18.08 24.80
C GLY A 391 -17.75 -16.84 24.10
N ALA A 392 -19.07 -16.57 24.07
CA ALA A 392 -19.65 -15.35 23.50
C ALA A 392 -20.76 -14.77 24.38
N LYS A 393 -20.72 -13.45 24.65
CA LYS A 393 -21.77 -12.77 25.40
C LYS A 393 -23.01 -12.61 24.52
N VAL A 394 -24.12 -13.22 24.92
CA VAL A 394 -25.41 -13.10 24.23
C VAL A 394 -26.28 -12.07 24.97
N GLN A 395 -26.91 -11.15 24.25
CA GLN A 395 -27.89 -10.22 24.81
C GLN A 395 -29.13 -10.17 23.92
N SER A 396 -30.31 -10.39 24.51
CA SER A 396 -31.57 -10.47 23.78
C SER A 396 -32.51 -9.30 24.09
N TYR A 397 -33.16 -8.76 23.06
CA TYR A 397 -34.04 -7.60 23.12
C TYR A 397 -35.40 -7.93 22.52
N GLU A 398 -36.49 -7.38 23.07
CA GLU A 398 -37.85 -7.59 22.53
C GLU A 398 -38.20 -6.62 21.39
N LYS A 399 -37.41 -5.56 21.18
CA LYS A 399 -37.60 -4.55 20.14
C LYS A 399 -36.33 -4.29 19.36
N GLU A 400 -36.50 -3.92 18.09
CA GLU A 400 -35.41 -3.59 17.17
C GLU A 400 -34.79 -2.23 17.49
N GLU A 401 -35.59 -1.30 18.01
CA GLU A 401 -35.13 0.01 18.49
C GLU A 401 -34.14 -0.12 19.66
N ASP A 402 -34.34 -1.11 20.54
CA ASP A 402 -33.49 -1.37 21.70
C ASP A 402 -32.19 -2.08 21.26
N LEU A 403 -32.30 -3.05 20.33
CA LEU A 403 -31.17 -3.72 19.68
C LEU A 403 -30.20 -2.72 19.00
N LEU A 404 -30.74 -1.79 18.22
CA LEU A 404 -29.98 -0.75 17.52
C LEU A 404 -29.33 0.24 18.50
N GLN A 405 -30.04 0.65 19.56
CA GLN A 405 -29.49 1.52 20.60
C GLN A 405 -28.38 0.83 21.42
N ALA A 406 -28.53 -0.46 21.71
CA ALA A 406 -27.50 -1.27 22.35
C ALA A 406 -26.23 -1.34 21.49
N TRP A 407 -26.34 -1.68 20.19
CA TRP A 407 -25.17 -1.76 19.31
C TRP A 407 -24.45 -0.41 19.14
N SER A 408 -25.18 0.66 18.83
CA SER A 408 -24.58 2.01 18.73
C SER A 408 -23.95 2.50 20.04
N THR A 409 -24.45 2.05 21.19
CA THR A 409 -23.83 2.30 22.51
C THR A 409 -22.59 1.45 22.74
N PHE A 410 -22.61 0.18 22.36
CA PHE A 410 -21.45 -0.71 22.36
C PHE A 410 -20.29 -0.14 21.51
N ILE A 411 -20.55 0.31 20.28
CA ILE A 411 -19.53 0.95 19.39
C ILE A 411 -18.87 2.16 20.08
N ARG A 412 -19.67 2.99 20.78
CA ARG A 412 -19.19 4.16 21.51
C ARG A 412 -18.34 3.80 22.75
N ILE A 413 -18.65 2.70 23.44
CA ILE A 413 -17.93 2.24 24.64
C ILE A 413 -16.65 1.48 24.28
N MET A 414 -16.70 0.61 23.28
CA MET A 414 -15.56 -0.19 22.81
C MET A 414 -14.52 0.67 22.07
N ASP A 415 -14.98 1.74 21.42
CA ASP A 415 -14.19 2.74 20.71
C ASP A 415 -13.19 2.14 19.69
N PRO A 416 -13.65 1.40 18.66
CA PRO A 416 -12.77 0.76 17.68
C PRO A 416 -12.02 1.78 16.83
N ASP A 417 -10.75 1.47 16.51
CA ASP A 417 -9.91 2.26 15.61
C ASP A 417 -10.14 1.87 14.15
N VAL A 418 -10.30 0.58 13.91
CA VAL A 418 -10.57 -0.02 12.60
C VAL A 418 -11.89 -0.79 12.66
N ILE A 419 -12.78 -0.55 11.70
CA ILE A 419 -14.00 -1.31 11.49
C ILE A 419 -13.85 -2.10 10.19
N THR A 420 -13.95 -3.42 10.28
CA THR A 420 -13.90 -4.37 9.17
C THR A 420 -15.15 -5.27 9.17
N GLY A 421 -15.19 -6.22 8.25
CA GLY A 421 -16.37 -7.00 7.87
C GLY A 421 -16.34 -7.28 6.37
N TYR A 422 -17.43 -7.83 5.83
CA TYR A 422 -17.52 -8.18 4.40
C TYR A 422 -18.74 -7.53 3.75
N ASN A 423 -18.52 -6.60 2.82
CA ASN A 423 -19.58 -5.81 2.15
C ASN A 423 -20.28 -4.75 3.04
N ILE A 424 -19.78 -4.51 4.26
CA ILE A 424 -20.27 -3.53 5.25
C ILE A 424 -20.50 -2.11 4.70
N GLN A 425 -19.78 -1.72 3.64
CA GLN A 425 -19.95 -0.40 3.02
C GLN A 425 -21.19 -0.29 2.15
N ASN A 426 -21.62 -1.37 1.48
CA ASN A 426 -22.74 -1.35 0.53
C ASN A 426 -24.02 -1.96 1.09
N PHE A 427 -23.92 -2.90 2.03
CA PHE A 427 -25.05 -3.53 2.70
C PHE A 427 -25.21 -3.02 4.13
N ASP A 428 -24.38 -3.45 5.07
CA ASP A 428 -24.66 -3.43 6.51
C ASP A 428 -24.82 -2.02 7.10
N LEU A 429 -23.82 -1.15 6.93
CA LEU A 429 -23.89 0.21 7.47
C LEU A 429 -25.01 1.05 6.80
N PRO A 430 -25.21 1.01 5.46
CA PRO A 430 -26.39 1.59 4.84
C PRO A 430 -27.73 1.02 5.35
N TYR A 431 -27.82 -0.31 5.53
CA TYR A 431 -29.05 -0.98 5.97
C TYR A 431 -29.43 -0.53 7.38
N LEU A 432 -28.49 -0.63 8.33
CA LEU A 432 -28.64 -0.18 9.71
C LEU A 432 -29.05 1.30 9.79
N ILE A 433 -28.37 2.18 9.04
CA ILE A 433 -28.65 3.63 9.05
C ILE A 433 -30.03 3.96 8.44
N SER A 434 -30.46 3.27 7.38
CA SER A 434 -31.81 3.44 6.84
C SER A 434 -32.88 2.88 7.79
N ARG A 435 -32.67 1.68 8.32
CA ARG A 435 -33.60 1.01 9.24
C ARG A 435 -33.84 1.84 10.51
N ALA A 436 -32.76 2.34 11.13
CA ALA A 436 -32.83 3.22 12.29
C ALA A 436 -33.60 4.53 12.02
N GLN A 437 -33.53 5.09 10.80
CA GLN A 437 -34.32 6.27 10.43
C GLN A 437 -35.81 5.97 10.32
N ILE A 438 -36.16 4.81 9.77
CA ILE A 438 -37.54 4.36 9.55
C ILE A 438 -38.22 4.04 10.89
N LEU A 439 -37.48 3.41 11.81
CA LEU A 439 -37.85 3.20 13.21
C LEU A 439 -37.70 4.46 14.10
N LYS A 440 -37.22 5.58 13.54
CA LYS A 440 -37.04 6.89 14.21
C LYS A 440 -36.08 6.86 15.41
N VAL A 441 -35.12 5.94 15.44
CA VAL A 441 -34.07 5.82 16.46
C VAL A 441 -33.03 6.95 16.28
N GLN A 442 -33.35 8.14 16.80
CA GLN A 442 -32.61 9.38 16.53
C GLN A 442 -31.14 9.35 16.99
N THR A 443 -30.84 8.53 18.00
CA THR A 443 -29.51 8.39 18.63
C THR A 443 -28.58 7.42 17.91
N PHE A 444 -29.10 6.56 17.02
CA PHE A 444 -28.30 5.54 16.33
C PHE A 444 -27.15 6.09 15.45
N PRO A 445 -27.37 7.11 14.58
CA PRO A 445 -26.40 7.46 13.54
C PRO A 445 -25.25 8.36 14.05
N PHE A 446 -24.82 8.21 15.31
CA PHE A 446 -23.69 8.93 15.91
C PHE A 446 -22.53 7.95 16.18
N LEU A 447 -22.00 7.35 15.12
CA LEU A 447 -21.06 6.21 15.18
C LEU A 447 -19.57 6.63 15.14
N GLY A 448 -19.26 7.87 14.74
CA GLY A 448 -17.89 8.41 14.76
C GLY A 448 -17.39 8.78 16.15
N ARG A 449 -16.17 9.35 16.25
CA ARG A 449 -15.58 9.83 17.51
C ARG A 449 -15.98 11.27 17.90
N VAL A 450 -16.68 11.98 17.02
CA VAL A 450 -17.11 13.39 17.23
C VAL A 450 -18.56 13.40 17.72
N ALA A 451 -18.78 13.79 18.99
CA ALA A 451 -20.02 13.48 19.71
C ALA A 451 -21.30 14.05 19.08
N GLY A 452 -21.23 15.23 18.44
CA GLY A 452 -22.36 15.89 17.78
C GLY A 452 -22.48 15.64 16.27
N LEU A 453 -21.65 14.78 15.67
CA LEU A 453 -21.59 14.60 14.21
C LEU A 453 -22.31 13.33 13.76
N ARG A 454 -23.41 13.52 13.02
CA ARG A 454 -24.18 12.42 12.43
C ARG A 454 -23.44 11.77 11.26
N SER A 455 -23.40 10.44 11.26
CA SER A 455 -23.00 9.60 10.13
C SER A 455 -24.05 9.64 9.02
N ASN A 456 -23.62 9.97 7.80
CA ASN A 456 -24.46 10.04 6.60
C ASN A 456 -23.96 9.06 5.54
N ILE A 457 -24.88 8.51 4.76
CA ILE A 457 -24.58 7.69 3.57
C ILE A 457 -24.34 8.64 2.39
N ARG A 458 -23.32 8.37 1.58
CA ARG A 458 -23.03 9.07 0.34
C ARG A 458 -22.58 8.08 -0.74
N ASP A 459 -23.17 8.17 -1.93
CA ASP A 459 -22.70 7.40 -3.08
C ASP A 459 -21.39 7.96 -3.65
N SER A 460 -20.50 7.06 -4.06
CA SER A 460 -19.18 7.37 -4.60
C SER A 460 -18.83 6.42 -5.74
N SER A 461 -18.45 6.95 -6.89
CA SER A 461 -18.00 6.16 -8.05
C SER A 461 -16.48 6.23 -8.20
N PHE A 462 -15.84 5.07 -8.34
CA PHE A 462 -14.42 4.95 -8.66
C PHE A 462 -14.27 4.25 -10.01
N GLN A 463 -13.34 4.72 -10.84
CA GLN A 463 -13.03 4.09 -12.13
C GLN A 463 -11.53 4.14 -12.44
N SER A 464 -10.99 3.01 -12.90
CA SER A 464 -9.65 2.90 -13.48
C SER A 464 -9.63 1.80 -14.54
N LYS A 465 -8.61 1.76 -15.43
CA LYS A 465 -8.42 0.63 -16.35
C LYS A 465 -8.16 -0.67 -15.58
N GLN A 466 -7.36 -0.60 -14.51
CA GLN A 466 -6.88 -1.76 -13.76
C GLN A 466 -7.97 -2.44 -12.91
N THR A 467 -8.94 -1.68 -12.40
CA THR A 467 -10.02 -2.17 -11.51
C THR A 467 -11.41 -2.18 -12.13
N GLY A 468 -11.56 -1.63 -13.34
CA GLY A 468 -12.85 -1.23 -13.90
C GLY A 468 -13.51 -0.07 -13.14
N ARG A 469 -14.78 0.21 -13.48
CA ARG A 469 -15.67 1.10 -12.71
C ARG A 469 -16.39 0.32 -11.62
N ARG A 470 -16.51 0.92 -10.43
CA ARG A 470 -17.30 0.44 -9.30
C ARG A 470 -17.98 1.62 -8.63
N ASP A 471 -19.26 1.48 -8.37
CA ASP A 471 -20.04 2.45 -7.60
C ASP A 471 -20.29 1.84 -6.21
N THR A 472 -20.03 2.62 -5.16
CA THR A 472 -19.92 2.14 -3.77
C THR A 472 -20.49 3.20 -2.81
N LYS A 473 -21.15 2.77 -1.74
CA LYS A 473 -21.64 3.65 -0.67
C LYS A 473 -20.55 3.91 0.37
N VAL A 474 -20.46 5.14 0.85
CA VAL A 474 -19.53 5.56 1.89
C VAL A 474 -20.33 6.12 3.07
N VAL A 475 -20.04 5.64 4.28
CA VAL A 475 -20.65 6.11 5.53
C VAL A 475 -19.62 6.93 6.30
N SER A 476 -19.96 8.16 6.69
CA SER A 476 -19.02 9.06 7.38
C SER A 476 -18.86 8.70 8.87
N MET A 477 -17.72 8.14 9.26
CA MET A 477 -17.39 7.80 10.67
C MET A 477 -16.04 8.42 11.08
N VAL A 478 -16.00 9.75 11.21
CA VAL A 478 -14.78 10.52 11.51
C VAL A 478 -14.08 10.00 12.78
N GLY A 479 -12.79 9.71 12.65
CA GLY A 479 -11.94 9.13 13.69
C GLY A 479 -11.88 7.60 13.70
N ARG A 480 -12.52 6.90 12.74
CA ARG A 480 -12.54 5.44 12.63
C ARG A 480 -12.30 5.00 11.19
N VAL A 481 -11.27 4.17 10.97
CA VAL A 481 -10.90 3.70 9.63
C VAL A 481 -11.77 2.50 9.23
N GLN A 482 -12.41 2.55 8.07
CA GLN A 482 -13.18 1.43 7.53
C GLN A 482 -12.32 0.61 6.56
N MET A 483 -12.26 -0.71 6.77
CA MET A 483 -11.54 -1.66 5.93
C MET A 483 -12.44 -2.84 5.53
N ASP A 484 -13.35 -2.61 4.58
CA ASP A 484 -14.23 -3.64 4.03
C ASP A 484 -13.42 -4.68 3.23
N MET A 485 -13.42 -5.93 3.67
CA MET A 485 -12.59 -6.98 3.06
C MET A 485 -13.03 -7.36 1.65
N LEU A 486 -14.30 -7.14 1.28
CA LEU A 486 -14.73 -7.32 -0.12
C LEU A 486 -14.05 -6.28 -1.03
N GLN A 487 -13.95 -5.03 -0.58
CA GLN A 487 -13.29 -3.96 -1.35
C GLN A 487 -11.77 -4.17 -1.45
N VAL A 488 -11.14 -4.72 -0.42
CA VAL A 488 -9.73 -5.14 -0.47
C VAL A 488 -9.53 -6.25 -1.50
N LEU A 489 -10.29 -7.35 -1.39
CA LEU A 489 -10.13 -8.50 -2.28
C LEU A 489 -10.42 -8.17 -3.74
N LEU A 490 -11.44 -7.35 -4.02
CA LEU A 490 -11.76 -6.87 -5.37
C LEU A 490 -10.67 -5.98 -5.99
N ARG A 491 -9.73 -5.44 -5.21
CA ARG A 491 -8.66 -4.55 -5.69
C ARG A 491 -7.33 -5.28 -5.84
N GLU A 492 -6.99 -6.15 -4.90
CA GLU A 492 -5.68 -6.83 -4.88
C GLU A 492 -5.68 -8.22 -5.57
N TYR A 493 -6.85 -8.85 -5.77
CA TYR A 493 -6.94 -10.21 -6.34
C TYR A 493 -7.86 -10.27 -7.58
N LYS A 494 -7.67 -11.32 -8.41
CA LYS A 494 -8.49 -11.64 -9.58
C LYS A 494 -9.10 -13.05 -9.43
N LEU A 495 -10.14 -13.15 -8.60
CA LEU A 495 -10.83 -14.41 -8.25
C LEU A 495 -12.05 -14.69 -9.15
N ARG A 496 -12.46 -15.96 -9.24
CA ARG A 496 -13.66 -16.40 -9.98
C ARG A 496 -14.98 -16.09 -9.24
N SER A 497 -14.93 -15.98 -7.91
CA SER A 497 -16.05 -15.58 -7.05
C SER A 497 -15.51 -14.75 -5.87
N TYR A 498 -16.33 -13.82 -5.40
CA TYR A 498 -16.05 -12.98 -4.23
C TYR A 498 -17.15 -13.11 -3.15
N THR A 499 -17.83 -14.25 -3.08
CA THR A 499 -18.68 -14.58 -1.92
C THR A 499 -17.81 -14.96 -0.72
N LEU A 500 -18.22 -14.62 0.51
CA LEU A 500 -17.41 -14.85 1.72
C LEU A 500 -17.02 -16.35 1.87
N ASN A 501 -17.94 -17.27 1.56
CA ASN A 501 -17.66 -18.71 1.57
C ASN A 501 -16.55 -19.09 0.54
N ALA A 502 -16.61 -18.57 -0.68
CA ALA A 502 -15.63 -18.89 -1.72
C ALA A 502 -14.22 -18.36 -1.40
N VAL A 503 -14.12 -17.15 -0.84
CA VAL A 503 -12.82 -16.57 -0.46
C VAL A 503 -12.27 -17.17 0.83
N SER A 504 -13.15 -17.55 1.77
CA SER A 504 -12.76 -18.29 2.99
C SER A 504 -12.23 -19.68 2.64
N PHE A 505 -12.89 -20.39 1.72
CA PHE A 505 -12.39 -21.69 1.27
C PHE A 505 -11.07 -21.55 0.51
N HIS A 506 -10.93 -20.53 -0.35
CA HIS A 506 -9.71 -20.30 -1.11
C HIS A 506 -8.49 -19.89 -0.26
N PHE A 507 -8.67 -18.99 0.71
CA PHE A 507 -7.57 -18.44 1.51
C PHE A 507 -7.39 -19.11 2.87
N LEU A 508 -8.46 -19.46 3.58
CA LEU A 508 -8.38 -20.08 4.90
C LEU A 508 -8.31 -21.61 4.81
N GLY A 509 -9.03 -22.21 3.85
CA GLY A 509 -9.29 -23.65 3.75
C GLY A 509 -10.63 -24.06 4.38
N GLU A 510 -11.42 -23.10 4.88
CA GLU A 510 -12.66 -23.33 5.63
C GLU A 510 -13.91 -23.02 4.80
N GLN A 511 -14.97 -23.79 5.02
CA GLN A 511 -16.29 -23.53 4.45
C GLN A 511 -17.23 -22.92 5.51
N LYS A 512 -18.14 -22.08 5.06
CA LYS A 512 -19.27 -21.55 5.85
C LYS A 512 -20.39 -22.60 5.90
N GLU A 513 -21.12 -22.73 7.02
CA GLU A 513 -22.39 -23.47 7.02
C GLU A 513 -23.38 -22.81 6.06
N ASP A 514 -24.03 -23.57 5.18
CA ASP A 514 -25.00 -23.01 4.22
C ASP A 514 -26.40 -22.84 4.85
N VAL A 515 -26.61 -21.73 5.56
CA VAL A 515 -27.96 -21.28 5.97
C VAL A 515 -28.52 -20.39 4.86
N GLN A 516 -29.44 -20.93 4.09
CA GLN A 516 -30.07 -20.18 3.01
C GLN A 516 -30.92 -19.02 3.54
N HIS A 517 -30.87 -17.88 2.86
CA HIS A 517 -31.65 -16.68 3.22
C HIS A 517 -33.17 -16.92 3.32
N SER A 518 -33.68 -17.97 2.67
CA SER A 518 -35.07 -18.42 2.72
C SER A 518 -35.50 -19.01 4.07
N ILE A 519 -34.57 -19.53 4.87
CA ILE A 519 -34.84 -20.19 6.17
C ILE A 519 -34.49 -19.32 7.38
N ILE A 520 -33.78 -18.20 7.22
CA ILE A 520 -33.43 -17.27 8.30
C ILE A 520 -34.69 -16.81 9.05
N THR A 521 -35.71 -16.38 8.31
CA THR A 521 -37.01 -15.96 8.86
C THR A 521 -37.75 -17.10 9.58
N ASP A 522 -37.60 -18.35 9.13
CA ASP A 522 -38.22 -19.52 9.79
C ASP A 522 -37.45 -19.90 11.07
N LEU A 523 -36.11 -19.81 11.07
CA LEU A 523 -35.26 -20.02 12.25
C LEU A 523 -35.49 -18.97 13.33
N GLN A 524 -35.63 -17.69 12.96
CA GLN A 524 -35.90 -16.59 13.88
C GLN A 524 -37.25 -16.74 14.58
N ASN A 525 -38.29 -17.14 13.84
CA ASN A 525 -39.64 -17.39 14.35
C ASN A 525 -39.79 -18.72 15.10
N GLY A 526 -38.74 -19.55 15.14
CA GLY A 526 -38.67 -20.77 15.94
C GLY A 526 -38.39 -20.50 17.43
N ASN A 527 -37.59 -21.37 18.04
CA ASN A 527 -37.24 -21.30 19.45
C ASN A 527 -35.90 -20.57 19.70
N ASP A 528 -35.51 -20.52 20.96
CA ASP A 528 -34.23 -20.04 21.46
C ASP A 528 -33.03 -20.77 20.82
N GLN A 529 -33.16 -22.08 20.58
CA GLN A 529 -32.11 -22.91 19.96
C GLN A 529 -31.95 -22.67 18.46
N THR A 530 -33.03 -22.42 17.70
CA THR A 530 -32.92 -22.03 16.29
C THR A 530 -32.34 -20.62 16.14
N ARG A 531 -32.63 -19.70 17.07
CA ARG A 531 -31.96 -18.40 17.15
C ARG A 531 -30.50 -18.50 17.58
N ARG A 532 -30.16 -19.42 18.48
CA ARG A 532 -28.76 -19.76 18.84
C ARG A 532 -27.97 -20.25 17.65
N ARG A 533 -28.54 -21.13 16.81
CA ARG A 533 -27.89 -21.58 15.57
C ARG A 533 -27.61 -20.41 14.62
N LEU A 534 -28.58 -19.51 14.44
CA LEU A 534 -28.40 -18.31 13.61
C LEU A 534 -27.32 -17.37 14.19
N ALA A 535 -27.24 -17.23 15.51
CA ALA A 535 -26.23 -16.40 16.17
C ALA A 535 -24.82 -17.00 16.09
N VAL A 536 -24.67 -18.33 16.14
CA VAL A 536 -23.38 -19.00 15.86
C VAL A 536 -22.94 -18.78 14.40
N TYR A 537 -23.89 -18.82 13.46
CA TYR A 537 -23.65 -18.55 12.04
C TYR A 537 -23.20 -17.09 11.79
N CYS A 538 -23.92 -16.10 12.33
CA CYS A 538 -23.56 -14.68 12.22
C CYS A 538 -22.26 -14.34 12.98
N LEU A 539 -21.96 -15.00 14.12
CA LEU A 539 -20.64 -14.92 14.78
C LEU A 539 -19.51 -15.49 13.89
N LYS A 540 -19.75 -16.57 13.15
CA LYS A 540 -18.77 -17.14 12.22
C LYS A 540 -18.51 -16.17 11.05
N ASP A 541 -19.56 -15.55 10.50
CA ASP A 541 -19.43 -14.56 9.42
C ASP A 541 -18.78 -13.26 9.88
N ALA A 542 -19.05 -12.78 11.10
CA ALA A 542 -18.31 -11.68 11.70
C ALA A 542 -16.82 -12.02 11.94
N TYR A 543 -16.47 -13.30 12.18
CA TYR A 543 -15.09 -13.73 12.47
C TYR A 543 -14.24 -13.94 11.21
N LEU A 544 -14.80 -14.48 10.13
CA LEU A 544 -14.06 -14.79 8.90
C LEU A 544 -13.30 -13.58 8.30
N PRO A 545 -13.84 -12.34 8.27
CA PRO A 545 -13.13 -11.15 7.82
C PRO A 545 -11.90 -10.78 8.66
N LEU A 546 -11.90 -11.00 9.99
CA LEU A 546 -10.70 -10.78 10.82
C LEU A 546 -9.58 -11.72 10.36
N ARG A 547 -9.87 -13.01 10.26
CA ARG A 547 -8.86 -14.01 9.86
C ARG A 547 -8.38 -13.85 8.42
N LEU A 548 -9.21 -13.29 7.54
CA LEU A 548 -8.78 -12.87 6.20
C LEU A 548 -7.92 -11.60 6.23
N LEU A 549 -8.25 -10.60 7.07
CA LEU A 549 -7.45 -9.38 7.27
C LEU A 549 -6.04 -9.72 7.80
N GLU A 550 -5.95 -10.65 8.76
CA GLU A 550 -4.72 -11.14 9.38
C GLU A 550 -3.90 -12.01 8.43
N ARG A 551 -4.47 -13.09 7.89
CA ARG A 551 -3.76 -14.06 7.04
C ARG A 551 -3.28 -13.45 5.72
N LEU A 552 -3.92 -12.39 5.24
CA LEU A 552 -3.49 -11.61 4.07
C LEU A 552 -2.71 -10.34 4.44
N MET A 553 -2.37 -10.15 5.73
CA MET A 553 -1.57 -9.04 6.28
C MET A 553 -2.07 -7.65 5.87
N VAL A 554 -3.38 -7.49 5.68
CA VAL A 554 -3.98 -6.32 5.01
C VAL A 554 -3.69 -5.02 5.75
N LEU A 555 -3.85 -5.01 7.08
CA LEU A 555 -3.59 -3.83 7.90
C LEU A 555 -2.12 -3.43 7.86
N VAL A 556 -1.20 -4.39 7.94
CA VAL A 556 0.26 -4.18 7.89
C VAL A 556 0.68 -3.62 6.53
N ASN A 557 0.21 -4.24 5.45
CA ASN A 557 0.49 -3.81 4.08
C ASN A 557 -0.06 -2.39 3.81
N ALA A 558 -1.22 -2.04 4.38
CA ALA A 558 -1.78 -0.70 4.29
C ALA A 558 -1.00 0.33 5.13
N VAL A 559 -0.62 0.01 6.37
CA VAL A 559 0.19 0.88 7.24
C VAL A 559 1.54 1.21 6.58
N GLU A 560 2.27 0.22 6.08
CA GLU A 560 3.56 0.48 5.42
C GLU A 560 3.42 1.20 4.08
N MET A 561 2.36 0.95 3.31
CA MET A 561 2.04 1.74 2.12
C MET A 561 1.73 3.21 2.44
N ALA A 562 1.02 3.48 3.54
CA ALA A 562 0.69 4.84 3.99
C ALA A 562 1.95 5.61 4.45
N ARG A 563 2.86 4.91 5.16
CA ARG A 563 4.18 5.41 5.56
C ARG A 563 5.08 5.71 4.37
N VAL A 564 5.25 4.74 3.46
CA VAL A 564 6.12 4.83 2.26
C VAL A 564 5.67 5.90 1.27
N THR A 565 4.35 6.15 1.16
CA THR A 565 3.80 7.11 0.19
C THR A 565 3.36 8.43 0.81
N GLY A 566 3.36 8.55 2.14
CA GLY A 566 3.06 9.78 2.86
C GLY A 566 1.61 10.26 2.76
N VAL A 567 0.65 9.35 2.53
CA VAL A 567 -0.79 9.64 2.42
C VAL A 567 -1.58 9.05 3.60
N PRO A 568 -2.76 9.58 3.95
CA PRO A 568 -3.64 8.99 4.97
C PRO A 568 -4.04 7.54 4.67
N LEU A 569 -4.27 6.73 5.71
CA LEU A 569 -4.63 5.32 5.56
C LEU A 569 -5.93 5.12 4.75
N SER A 570 -6.93 5.99 4.96
CA SER A 570 -8.21 5.99 4.25
C SER A 570 -8.09 6.27 2.73
N TYR A 571 -7.03 6.95 2.28
CA TYR A 571 -6.76 7.18 0.86
C TYR A 571 -6.35 5.88 0.14
N LEU A 572 -5.80 4.89 0.86
CA LEU A 572 -5.35 3.64 0.24
C LEU A 572 -6.49 2.74 -0.25
N LEU A 573 -7.71 2.95 0.27
CA LEU A 573 -8.93 2.27 -0.15
C LEU A 573 -9.76 3.13 -1.11
N SER A 574 -9.91 4.43 -0.80
CA SER A 574 -10.79 5.36 -1.52
C SER A 574 -10.17 6.07 -2.74
N ARG A 575 -8.84 6.03 -2.93
CA ARG A 575 -8.12 6.68 -4.04
C ARG A 575 -7.29 5.67 -4.85
N GLY A 576 -6.92 6.08 -6.07
CA GLY A 576 -6.01 5.32 -6.95
C GLY A 576 -4.53 5.67 -6.73
N GLN A 577 -3.62 5.07 -7.51
CA GLN A 577 -2.17 5.22 -7.31
C GLN A 577 -1.65 6.66 -7.48
N GLN A 578 -2.31 7.52 -8.28
CA GLN A 578 -1.83 8.88 -8.59
C GLN A 578 -1.58 9.75 -7.34
N VAL A 579 -2.43 9.68 -6.30
CA VAL A 579 -2.26 10.53 -5.10
C VAL A 579 -1.00 10.18 -4.31
N LYS A 580 -0.54 8.92 -4.39
CA LYS A 580 0.67 8.43 -3.74
C LYS A 580 1.92 9.04 -4.36
N VAL A 581 2.00 9.00 -5.71
CA VAL A 581 3.11 9.58 -6.47
C VAL A 581 3.12 11.11 -6.33
N VAL A 582 1.95 11.77 -6.31
CA VAL A 582 1.86 13.23 -6.07
C VAL A 582 2.36 13.61 -4.67
N SER A 583 2.01 12.86 -3.62
CA SER A 583 2.55 13.07 -2.27
C SER A 583 4.08 12.95 -2.24
N GLN A 584 4.63 11.88 -2.81
CA GLN A 584 6.08 11.66 -2.89
C GLN A 584 6.79 12.77 -3.70
N LEU A 585 6.19 13.20 -4.81
CA LEU A 585 6.73 14.26 -5.66
C LEU A 585 6.73 15.62 -4.95
N LEU A 586 5.66 15.99 -4.25
CA LEU A 586 5.59 17.23 -3.46
C LEU A 586 6.64 17.26 -2.33
N ARG A 587 6.86 16.15 -1.63
CA ARG A 587 7.87 16.05 -0.55
C ARG A 587 9.30 16.23 -1.07
N GLN A 588 9.61 15.70 -2.26
CA GLN A 588 10.93 15.87 -2.87
C GLN A 588 11.07 17.23 -3.56
N ALA A 589 9.99 17.78 -4.14
CA ALA A 589 9.99 19.12 -4.70
C ALA A 589 10.23 20.19 -3.61
N LYS A 590 9.58 20.05 -2.43
CA LYS A 590 9.85 20.84 -1.21
C LYS A 590 11.34 20.88 -0.85
N GLN A 591 12.02 19.73 -0.86
CA GLN A 591 13.45 19.61 -0.51
C GLN A 591 14.40 20.27 -1.53
N GLU A 592 13.93 20.50 -2.77
CA GLU A 592 14.71 21.11 -3.86
C GLU A 592 14.22 22.53 -4.23
N GLY A 593 13.25 23.08 -3.48
CA GLY A 593 12.63 24.40 -3.72
C GLY A 593 11.66 24.47 -4.90
N LEU A 594 11.35 23.34 -5.53
CA LEU A 594 10.61 23.29 -6.78
C LEU A 594 9.09 23.29 -6.52
N LEU A 595 8.35 24.03 -7.37
CA LEU A 595 6.90 24.16 -7.26
C LEU A 595 6.20 23.35 -8.36
N MET A 596 5.22 22.54 -7.97
CA MET A 596 4.43 21.72 -8.90
C MET A 596 3.34 22.55 -9.61
N PRO A 597 3.37 22.69 -10.96
CA PRO A 597 2.35 23.43 -11.70
C PRO A 597 1.01 22.68 -11.73
N VAL A 598 -0.09 23.44 -11.83
CA VAL A 598 -1.41 22.87 -12.14
C VAL A 598 -1.58 22.75 -13.65
N VAL A 599 -1.24 21.59 -14.21
CA VAL A 599 -1.48 21.27 -15.63
C VAL A 599 -2.94 20.85 -15.82
N ARG A 600 -3.58 21.35 -16.89
CA ARG A 600 -4.93 20.89 -17.30
C ARG A 600 -4.80 19.65 -18.17
N SER A 601 -5.51 18.58 -17.80
CA SER A 601 -5.54 17.32 -18.52
C SER A 601 -6.54 17.39 -19.67
N GLU A 602 -6.06 17.62 -20.88
CA GLU A 602 -6.83 17.44 -22.12
C GLU A 602 -6.43 16.11 -22.78
N GLY A 603 -7.35 15.44 -23.47
CA GLY A 603 -7.14 14.09 -24.01
C GLY A 603 -6.12 14.10 -25.15
N GLY A 604 -5.03 13.33 -25.00
CA GLY A 604 -4.00 13.19 -26.02
C GLY A 604 -4.21 11.98 -26.93
N GLU A 605 -3.36 11.85 -27.94
CA GLU A 605 -3.23 10.62 -28.72
C GLU A 605 -2.48 9.55 -27.91
N ASP A 606 -2.85 8.28 -28.06
CA ASP A 606 -2.18 7.18 -27.34
C ASP A 606 -0.78 6.92 -27.93
N TYR A 607 0.16 6.46 -27.10
CA TYR A 607 1.57 6.36 -27.48
C TYR A 607 2.03 4.91 -27.67
N THR A 608 3.02 4.70 -28.55
CA THR A 608 3.56 3.36 -28.81
C THR A 608 4.21 2.78 -27.55
N GLY A 609 3.56 1.76 -26.98
CA GLY A 609 4.02 1.06 -25.77
C GLY A 609 5.13 0.04 -26.01
N ALA A 610 4.98 -1.13 -25.42
CA ALA A 610 5.96 -2.21 -25.51
C ALA A 610 5.99 -2.90 -26.88
N THR A 611 7.10 -3.58 -27.17
CA THR A 611 7.24 -4.52 -28.28
C THR A 611 7.29 -5.93 -27.72
N VAL A 612 6.59 -6.86 -28.36
CA VAL A 612 6.69 -8.30 -28.13
C VAL A 612 7.47 -8.90 -29.30
N ILE A 613 8.39 -9.82 -29.05
CA ILE A 613 9.11 -10.55 -30.10
C ILE A 613 8.24 -11.73 -30.55
N GLU A 614 8.16 -11.96 -31.86
CA GLU A 614 7.27 -12.99 -32.43
C GLU A 614 7.60 -14.42 -31.94
N PRO A 615 6.62 -15.16 -31.39
CA PRO A 615 6.83 -16.52 -30.89
C PRO A 615 7.19 -17.52 -31.98
N LEU A 616 8.37 -18.12 -31.86
CA LEU A 616 8.66 -19.44 -32.44
C LEU A 616 7.79 -20.46 -31.68
N LYS A 617 6.65 -20.81 -32.27
CA LYS A 617 5.64 -21.70 -31.67
C LYS A 617 6.08 -23.16 -31.83
N GLY A 618 6.22 -23.89 -30.72
CA GLY A 618 6.57 -25.30 -30.72
C GLY A 618 6.58 -25.91 -29.32
N TYR A 619 6.70 -27.23 -29.25
CA TYR A 619 7.08 -27.94 -28.04
C TYR A 619 8.61 -28.00 -27.95
N TYR A 620 9.16 -27.72 -26.78
CA TYR A 620 10.61 -27.66 -26.54
C TYR A 620 11.03 -28.70 -25.51
N ASP A 621 11.59 -29.82 -25.97
CA ASP A 621 12.12 -30.92 -25.15
C ASP A 621 13.53 -30.63 -24.59
N VAL A 622 13.90 -29.35 -24.49
CA VAL A 622 15.21 -28.88 -24.03
C VAL A 622 15.04 -27.74 -23.02
N PRO A 623 15.85 -27.67 -21.95
CA PRO A 623 15.74 -26.61 -20.95
C PRO A 623 15.91 -25.23 -21.58
N ILE A 624 14.90 -24.37 -21.37
CA ILE A 624 14.91 -22.97 -21.78
C ILE A 624 15.36 -22.13 -20.59
N ALA A 625 16.51 -21.47 -20.71
CA ALA A 625 16.91 -20.45 -19.72
C ALA A 625 16.07 -19.18 -19.91
N THR A 626 15.70 -18.54 -18.81
CA THR A 626 14.85 -17.33 -18.76
C THR A 626 15.62 -16.19 -18.11
N LEU A 627 15.72 -15.04 -18.81
CA LEU A 627 16.43 -13.85 -18.34
C LEU A 627 15.51 -12.61 -18.31
N ASP A 628 15.53 -11.87 -17.20
CA ASP A 628 14.70 -10.67 -16.96
C ASP A 628 15.54 -9.44 -16.56
N PHE A 629 14.93 -8.24 -16.65
CA PHE A 629 15.52 -7.00 -16.14
C PHE A 629 14.83 -6.58 -14.83
N SER A 630 15.56 -6.68 -13.71
CA SER A 630 15.09 -6.24 -12.40
C SER A 630 14.72 -4.74 -12.39
N SER A 631 13.43 -4.42 -12.34
CA SER A 631 12.90 -3.05 -12.36
C SER A 631 13.38 -2.22 -13.57
N LEU A 632 13.09 -2.70 -14.78
CA LEU A 632 13.47 -2.08 -16.07
C LEU A 632 13.15 -0.57 -16.17
N TYR A 633 11.89 -0.15 -16.08
CA TYR A 633 11.52 1.26 -16.29
C TYR A 633 12.15 2.22 -15.25
N PRO A 634 12.12 1.93 -13.93
CA PRO A 634 12.89 2.69 -12.96
C PRO A 634 14.38 2.81 -13.29
N SER A 635 15.00 1.72 -13.73
CA SER A 635 16.43 1.69 -14.07
C SER A 635 16.75 2.57 -15.28
N ILE A 636 15.88 2.58 -16.29
CA ILE A 636 15.98 3.48 -17.46
C ILE A 636 15.88 4.95 -17.01
N MET A 637 14.88 5.30 -16.20
CA MET A 637 14.66 6.68 -15.74
C MET A 637 15.85 7.22 -14.95
N MET A 638 16.42 6.42 -14.04
CA MET A 638 17.64 6.77 -13.30
C MET A 638 18.86 6.89 -14.23
N ALA A 639 19.13 5.88 -15.06
CA ALA A 639 20.33 5.82 -15.90
C ALA A 639 20.41 6.94 -16.97
N HIS A 640 19.25 7.46 -17.39
CA HIS A 640 19.14 8.53 -18.40
C HIS A 640 18.62 9.85 -17.82
N ASN A 641 18.56 9.99 -16.48
CA ASN A 641 18.20 11.24 -15.78
C ASN A 641 16.83 11.83 -16.19
N LEU A 642 15.85 10.97 -16.52
CA LEU A 642 14.57 11.36 -17.11
C LEU A 642 13.63 11.94 -16.05
N CYS A 643 13.30 13.22 -16.15
CA CYS A 643 12.46 13.91 -15.17
C CYS A 643 11.79 15.16 -15.77
N TYR A 644 10.65 15.58 -15.20
CA TYR A 644 10.02 16.87 -15.50
C TYR A 644 11.01 18.06 -15.40
N THR A 645 11.95 18.00 -14.46
CA THR A 645 12.90 19.07 -14.12
C THR A 645 14.15 19.10 -15.01
N THR A 646 14.34 18.08 -15.86
CA THR A 646 15.50 17.88 -16.73
C THR A 646 15.16 17.86 -18.23
N LEU A 647 13.88 17.75 -18.58
CA LEU A 647 13.36 17.89 -19.95
C LEU A 647 13.67 19.29 -20.52
N LEU A 648 14.32 19.35 -21.68
CA LEU A 648 14.55 20.58 -22.44
C LEU A 648 13.38 20.80 -23.42
N ARG A 649 12.93 22.05 -23.55
CA ARG A 649 12.01 22.44 -24.63
C ARG A 649 12.80 22.60 -25.95
N PRO A 650 12.19 22.36 -27.12
CA PRO A 650 12.82 22.65 -28.41
C PRO A 650 13.39 24.08 -28.48
N GLY A 651 14.66 24.20 -28.86
CA GLY A 651 15.37 25.49 -28.89
C GLY A 651 15.91 25.99 -27.54
N ALA A 652 15.70 25.27 -26.43
CA ALA A 652 16.20 25.69 -25.11
C ALA A 652 17.71 25.44 -24.97
N ALA A 653 18.23 24.33 -25.50
CA ALA A 653 19.66 24.01 -25.45
C ALA A 653 20.52 25.13 -26.06
N GLN A 654 20.12 25.65 -27.22
CA GLN A 654 20.80 26.74 -27.94
C GLN A 654 20.69 28.07 -27.17
N LYS A 655 19.54 28.38 -26.57
CA LYS A 655 19.33 29.59 -25.76
C LYS A 655 20.12 29.59 -24.46
N LEU A 656 20.35 28.41 -23.88
CA LEU A 656 21.12 28.21 -22.65
C LEU A 656 22.62 27.98 -22.91
N GLY A 657 23.05 27.89 -24.18
CA GLY A 657 24.45 27.63 -24.55
C GLY A 657 24.95 26.23 -24.18
N LEU A 658 24.06 25.23 -24.05
CA LEU A 658 24.42 23.88 -23.64
C LEU A 658 25.20 23.14 -24.74
N THR A 659 26.29 22.49 -24.36
CA THR A 659 27.13 21.67 -25.25
C THR A 659 26.59 20.24 -25.40
N GLU A 660 26.95 19.53 -26.47
CA GLU A 660 26.45 18.16 -26.74
C GLU A 660 26.82 17.14 -25.65
N ASP A 661 27.87 17.39 -24.87
CA ASP A 661 28.21 16.58 -23.70
C ASP A 661 27.33 16.85 -22.47
N GLN A 662 26.53 17.91 -22.45
CA GLN A 662 25.68 18.30 -21.30
C GLN A 662 24.24 17.79 -21.38
N PHE A 663 23.78 17.32 -22.55
CA PHE A 663 22.43 16.76 -22.73
C PHE A 663 22.43 15.46 -23.54
N ILE A 664 21.31 14.76 -23.57
CA ILE A 664 21.06 13.57 -24.38
C ILE A 664 19.82 13.78 -25.25
N LYS A 665 19.74 13.02 -26.36
CA LYS A 665 18.52 12.89 -27.16
C LYS A 665 17.90 11.51 -26.95
N THR A 666 16.58 11.43 -26.81
CA THR A 666 15.82 10.16 -26.74
C THR A 666 15.71 9.53 -28.13
N PRO A 667 15.30 8.25 -28.24
CA PRO A 667 14.90 7.64 -29.52
C PRO A 667 13.60 8.18 -30.13
N THR A 668 12.89 9.10 -29.46
CA THR A 668 11.80 9.93 -30.02
C THR A 668 12.28 11.30 -30.52
N GLY A 669 13.41 11.80 -30.02
CA GLY A 669 14.01 13.08 -30.42
C GLY A 669 14.00 14.15 -29.32
N ASP A 670 13.37 13.89 -28.17
CA ASP A 670 13.31 14.77 -27.01
C ASP A 670 14.70 14.98 -26.40
N GLU A 671 14.94 16.16 -25.82
CA GLU A 671 16.23 16.54 -25.24
C GLU A 671 16.14 16.57 -23.70
N PHE A 672 17.10 15.96 -23.01
CA PHE A 672 17.18 15.95 -21.53
C PHE A 672 18.59 16.32 -21.06
N VAL A 673 18.71 17.17 -20.04
CA VAL A 673 20.04 17.47 -19.45
C VAL A 673 20.60 16.28 -18.67
N LYS A 674 21.93 16.10 -18.71
CA LYS A 674 22.62 15.08 -17.91
C LYS A 674 22.74 15.51 -16.45
N THR A 675 23.01 14.52 -15.60
CA THR A 675 23.21 14.68 -14.14
C THR A 675 24.34 15.66 -13.79
N SER A 676 25.28 15.93 -14.71
CA SER A 676 26.34 16.95 -14.58
C SER A 676 25.82 18.39 -14.56
N VAL A 677 24.60 18.66 -15.07
CA VAL A 677 23.95 19.97 -15.05
C VAL A 677 22.88 20.03 -13.95
N ARG A 678 22.00 19.01 -13.90
CA ARG A 678 20.95 18.88 -12.89
C ARG A 678 20.57 17.41 -12.72
N LYS A 679 20.47 16.93 -11.48
CA LYS A 679 19.83 15.64 -11.17
C LYS A 679 18.30 15.78 -11.20
N GLY A 680 17.61 14.79 -11.74
CA GLY A 680 16.14 14.76 -11.77
C GLY A 680 15.51 14.31 -10.46
N LEU A 681 14.35 14.90 -10.10
CA LEU A 681 13.53 14.47 -8.95
C LEU A 681 13.06 13.01 -9.09
N LEU A 682 12.61 12.58 -10.27
CA LEU A 682 12.13 11.21 -10.48
C LEU A 682 13.26 10.17 -10.28
N PRO A 683 14.48 10.35 -10.82
CA PRO A 683 15.66 9.58 -10.40
C PRO A 683 15.87 9.54 -8.89
N GLN A 684 15.82 10.68 -8.19
CA GLN A 684 16.04 10.71 -6.74
C GLN A 684 14.95 9.97 -5.95
N ILE A 685 13.68 10.09 -6.34
CA ILE A 685 12.56 9.31 -5.79
C ILE A 685 12.81 7.80 -5.96
N LEU A 686 13.20 7.39 -7.16
CA LEU A 686 13.43 5.98 -7.50
C LEU A 686 14.65 5.40 -6.77
N GLU A 687 15.75 6.15 -6.70
CA GLU A 687 16.93 5.78 -5.89
C GLU A 687 16.55 5.61 -4.41
N ASN A 688 15.79 6.55 -3.85
CA ASN A 688 15.34 6.51 -2.45
C ASN A 688 14.45 5.29 -2.19
N LEU A 689 13.46 5.03 -3.04
CA LEU A 689 12.55 3.87 -2.93
C LEU A 689 13.30 2.53 -3.07
N LEU A 690 14.20 2.40 -4.05
CA LEU A 690 14.95 1.17 -4.28
C LEU A 690 16.02 0.93 -3.20
N SER A 691 16.66 1.99 -2.71
CA SER A 691 17.59 1.94 -1.56
C SER A 691 16.87 1.51 -0.28
N ALA A 692 15.74 2.14 0.05
CA ALA A 692 14.90 1.74 1.18
C ALA A 692 14.42 0.28 1.05
N ARG A 693 14.06 -0.16 -0.17
CA ARG A 693 13.65 -1.55 -0.42
C ARG A 693 14.80 -2.54 -0.18
N LYS A 694 16.03 -2.16 -0.54
CA LYS A 694 17.23 -2.96 -0.28
C LYS A 694 17.53 -3.06 1.22
N ARG A 695 17.32 -1.98 1.99
CA ARG A 695 17.41 -2.00 3.47
C ARG A 695 16.37 -2.94 4.10
N ALA A 696 15.08 -2.72 3.80
CA ALA A 696 13.98 -3.54 4.30
C ALA A 696 14.15 -5.05 4.00
N LYS A 697 14.64 -5.41 2.79
CA LYS A 697 14.97 -6.81 2.47
C LYS A 697 16.15 -7.39 3.26
N ALA A 698 17.15 -6.58 3.63
CA ALA A 698 18.29 -7.02 4.42
C ALA A 698 17.91 -7.15 5.91
N GLU A 699 17.07 -6.27 6.42
CA GLU A 699 16.44 -6.38 7.75
C GLU A 699 15.55 -7.64 7.82
N LEU A 700 14.68 -7.87 6.83
CA LEU A 700 13.83 -9.07 6.73
C LEU A 700 14.62 -10.40 6.67
N SER A 701 15.87 -10.39 6.19
CA SER A 701 16.75 -11.57 6.21
C SER A 701 17.41 -11.85 7.57
N ARG A 702 17.23 -10.97 8.55
CA ARG A 702 17.85 -11.05 9.90
C ARG A 702 16.82 -11.08 11.02
N GLU A 703 15.68 -10.40 10.83
CA GLU A 703 14.60 -10.31 11.81
C GLU A 703 14.01 -11.69 12.09
N THR A 704 13.81 -12.04 13.36
CA THR A 704 13.25 -13.35 13.79
C THR A 704 11.80 -13.24 14.25
N ASP A 705 11.40 -12.11 14.83
CA ASP A 705 10.04 -11.90 15.34
C ASP A 705 8.99 -11.96 14.21
N PRO A 706 7.96 -12.84 14.28
CA PRO A 706 6.96 -12.98 13.22
C PRO A 706 6.26 -11.67 12.84
N LEU A 707 5.90 -10.82 13.81
CA LEU A 707 5.17 -9.57 13.54
C LEU A 707 6.05 -8.55 12.83
N ARG A 708 7.29 -8.34 13.27
CA ARG A 708 8.27 -7.47 12.62
C ARG A 708 8.69 -7.99 11.25
N ARG A 709 8.79 -9.31 11.06
CA ARG A 709 8.99 -9.94 9.73
C ARG A 709 7.83 -9.60 8.78
N GLN A 710 6.58 -9.70 9.24
CA GLN A 710 5.41 -9.30 8.46
C GLN A 710 5.46 -7.80 8.06
N VAL A 711 5.78 -6.91 9.01
CA VAL A 711 5.96 -5.47 8.75
C VAL A 711 7.05 -5.20 7.71
N LEU A 712 8.19 -5.88 7.80
CA LEU A 712 9.32 -5.69 6.88
C LEU A 712 9.04 -6.21 5.46
N ASP A 713 8.27 -7.30 5.29
CA ASP A 713 7.86 -7.74 3.95
C ASP A 713 6.79 -6.82 3.35
N GLY A 714 5.80 -6.40 4.14
CA GLY A 714 4.83 -5.37 3.72
C GLY A 714 5.51 -4.09 3.25
N ARG A 715 6.57 -3.66 3.96
CA ARG A 715 7.42 -2.52 3.57
C ARG A 715 8.12 -2.75 2.23
N GLN A 716 8.77 -3.89 1.99
CA GLN A 716 9.47 -4.13 0.71
C GLN A 716 8.51 -4.30 -0.47
N LEU A 717 7.30 -4.82 -0.25
CA LEU A 717 6.23 -4.88 -1.24
C LEU A 717 5.69 -3.48 -1.57
N ALA A 718 5.37 -2.66 -0.55
CA ALA A 718 4.91 -1.29 -0.73
C ALA A 718 5.92 -0.42 -1.50
N LEU A 719 7.22 -0.56 -1.20
CA LEU A 719 8.30 0.11 -1.92
C LEU A 719 8.42 -0.36 -3.38
N LYS A 720 8.22 -1.66 -3.66
CA LYS A 720 8.19 -2.20 -5.04
C LYS A 720 7.05 -1.59 -5.86
N VAL A 721 5.83 -1.60 -5.31
CA VAL A 721 4.63 -1.09 -5.98
C VAL A 721 4.74 0.43 -6.22
N SER A 722 5.28 1.16 -5.24
CA SER A 722 5.51 2.60 -5.36
C SER A 722 6.49 2.93 -6.50
N ALA A 723 7.67 2.28 -6.53
CA ALA A 723 8.69 2.53 -7.57
C ALA A 723 8.17 2.24 -8.99
N ASN A 724 7.42 1.16 -9.18
CA ASN A 724 6.80 0.87 -10.48
C ASN A 724 5.71 1.91 -10.87
N SER A 725 4.99 2.46 -9.89
CA SER A 725 3.91 3.43 -10.13
C SER A 725 4.40 4.80 -10.60
N VAL A 726 5.66 5.18 -10.32
CA VAL A 726 6.24 6.47 -10.75
C VAL A 726 6.28 6.61 -12.27
N TYR A 727 6.62 5.54 -13.00
CA TYR A 727 6.62 5.53 -14.46
C TYR A 727 5.18 5.57 -15.03
N GLY A 728 4.26 4.79 -14.44
CA GLY A 728 2.85 4.82 -14.85
C GLY A 728 2.17 6.18 -14.64
N PHE A 729 2.68 7.00 -13.72
CA PHE A 729 2.19 8.35 -13.47
C PHE A 729 2.56 9.35 -14.57
N THR A 730 3.76 9.26 -15.18
CA THR A 730 4.15 10.19 -16.26
C THR A 730 3.34 9.96 -17.53
N GLY A 731 2.99 8.71 -17.84
CA GLY A 731 2.17 8.34 -19.01
C GLY A 731 0.67 8.59 -18.86
N ALA A 732 0.20 8.89 -17.64
CA ALA A 732 -1.23 9.03 -17.34
C ALA A 732 -1.81 10.38 -17.80
N GLN A 733 -2.15 10.49 -19.08
CA GLN A 733 -2.79 11.67 -19.70
C GLN A 733 -3.96 12.21 -18.87
N VAL A 734 -4.88 11.33 -18.45
CA VAL A 734 -5.93 11.65 -17.48
C VAL A 734 -5.35 11.56 -16.07
N GLY A 735 -4.54 12.57 -15.71
CA GLY A 735 -3.84 12.62 -14.42
C GLY A 735 -3.34 14.02 -14.07
N LYS A 736 -2.90 14.21 -12.82
CA LYS A 736 -2.51 15.54 -12.29
C LYS A 736 -1.26 16.15 -12.94
N LEU A 737 -0.40 15.37 -13.61
CA LEU A 737 0.84 15.86 -14.24
C LEU A 737 1.37 14.92 -15.35
N PRO A 738 0.70 14.80 -16.50
CA PRO A 738 1.21 14.00 -17.61
C PRO A 738 2.50 14.59 -18.21
N CYS A 739 3.38 13.71 -18.69
CA CYS A 739 4.54 14.03 -19.54
C CYS A 739 4.87 12.77 -20.37
N LEU A 740 4.44 12.79 -21.62
CA LEU A 740 4.59 11.67 -22.54
C LEU A 740 6.04 11.53 -23.02
N GLU A 741 6.78 12.63 -23.08
CA GLU A 741 8.18 12.76 -23.45
C GLU A 741 9.11 11.92 -22.54
N ILE A 742 8.75 11.75 -21.26
CA ILE A 742 9.44 10.85 -20.31
C ILE A 742 9.03 9.38 -20.52
N SER A 743 7.80 9.18 -20.99
CA SER A 743 7.12 7.88 -21.06
C SER A 743 7.35 7.12 -22.37
N GLN A 744 7.90 7.80 -23.39
CA GLN A 744 8.05 7.26 -24.74
C GLN A 744 9.42 6.58 -24.99
N ARG A 745 9.36 5.51 -25.78
CA ARG A 745 10.44 4.92 -26.62
C ARG A 745 11.86 4.70 -26.04
N TRP A 746 12.05 4.50 -24.74
CA TRP A 746 13.36 4.05 -24.22
C TRP A 746 13.60 2.54 -24.32
N GLY A 747 12.60 1.71 -23.98
CA GLY A 747 12.78 0.26 -23.87
C GLY A 747 13.13 -0.47 -25.17
N LEU A 748 12.86 0.12 -26.33
CA LEU A 748 13.12 -0.46 -27.65
C LEU A 748 14.62 -0.65 -27.95
N ALA A 749 15.51 0.18 -27.39
CA ALA A 749 16.92 0.21 -27.76
C ALA A 749 17.81 -0.85 -27.07
N MET A 750 17.29 -1.57 -26.07
CA MET A 750 18.10 -2.48 -25.24
C MET A 750 18.07 -3.95 -25.66
N LEU A 751 16.99 -4.43 -26.28
CA LEU A 751 16.79 -5.85 -26.63
C LEU A 751 17.77 -6.38 -27.70
N PRO A 752 18.05 -5.68 -28.83
CA PRO A 752 18.85 -6.24 -29.95
C PRO A 752 20.35 -6.47 -29.67
N ARG A 753 20.82 -6.35 -28.42
CA ARG A 753 22.25 -6.35 -28.07
C ARG A 753 22.80 -7.69 -27.55
N LEU A 754 21.94 -8.69 -27.35
CA LEU A 754 22.33 -9.99 -26.79
C LEU A 754 22.74 -11.02 -27.86
N GLU A 755 22.01 -11.11 -28.96
CA GLU A 755 22.21 -12.10 -30.03
C GLU A 755 23.62 -12.02 -30.64
N GLN A 756 24.15 -10.81 -30.80
CA GLN A 756 25.48 -10.56 -31.42
C GLN A 756 26.69 -11.06 -30.60
N ARG A 757 26.50 -11.56 -29.37
CA ARG A 757 27.63 -11.95 -28.48
C ARG A 757 27.91 -13.45 -28.40
N HIS A 758 27.01 -14.32 -28.88
CA HIS A 758 27.08 -15.76 -28.63
C HIS A 758 26.76 -16.63 -29.87
N CYS A 759 27.43 -16.33 -30.98
CA CYS A 759 27.47 -17.21 -32.16
C CYS A 759 28.70 -18.13 -32.16
N TYR A 760 28.65 -19.19 -32.98
CA TYR A 760 29.68 -20.22 -33.18
C TYR A 760 31.13 -19.68 -33.33
N GLN A 761 31.28 -18.50 -33.94
CA GLN A 761 32.57 -17.83 -34.12
C GLN A 761 33.31 -17.49 -32.82
N ALA A 762 32.61 -17.45 -31.67
CA ALA A 762 33.18 -17.21 -30.35
C ALA A 762 33.58 -18.50 -29.60
N GLY A 763 33.55 -19.67 -30.25
CA GLY A 763 34.02 -20.94 -29.68
C GLY A 763 33.03 -21.68 -28.78
N TYR A 764 31.75 -21.32 -28.81
CA TYR A 764 30.68 -22.05 -28.14
C TYR A 764 30.26 -23.29 -28.95
N SER A 765 29.80 -24.34 -28.26
CA SER A 765 29.50 -25.65 -28.87
C SER A 765 28.18 -25.73 -29.64
N ARG A 766 27.30 -24.71 -29.51
CA ARG A 766 26.06 -24.51 -30.25
C ARG A 766 25.74 -23.01 -30.28
N ASP A 767 25.00 -22.55 -31.29
CA ASP A 767 24.46 -21.19 -31.32
C ASP A 767 23.31 -21.03 -30.30
N LEU A 768 23.22 -19.83 -29.73
CA LEU A 768 22.15 -19.42 -28.83
C LEU A 768 21.03 -18.72 -29.61
N VAL A 769 19.95 -19.43 -29.92
CA VAL A 769 18.75 -18.84 -30.51
C VAL A 769 17.94 -18.13 -29.43
N GLY A 770 17.70 -16.83 -29.65
CA GLY A 770 16.76 -16.05 -28.86
C GLY A 770 15.33 -16.53 -29.08
N LEU A 771 14.75 -17.15 -28.06
CA LEU A 771 13.32 -17.36 -27.95
C LEU A 771 12.68 -16.17 -27.18
N PRO A 772 11.40 -15.86 -27.40
CA PRO A 772 10.90 -14.53 -27.11
C PRO A 772 10.22 -14.41 -25.74
N GLY A 773 10.34 -13.22 -25.16
CA GLY A 773 9.62 -12.80 -23.97
C GLY A 773 8.64 -11.68 -24.26
N ALA A 774 7.50 -11.70 -23.58
CA ALA A 774 6.64 -10.52 -23.45
C ALA A 774 7.26 -9.50 -22.47
N ARG A 775 6.92 -8.22 -22.68
CA ARG A 775 7.20 -7.13 -21.74
C ARG A 775 6.00 -6.91 -20.81
N GLN A 776 6.21 -6.30 -19.65
CA GLN A 776 5.11 -6.00 -18.74
C GLN A 776 4.05 -5.07 -19.38
N ASP A 777 2.85 -5.61 -19.55
CA ASP A 777 1.62 -4.87 -19.80
C ASP A 777 1.21 -4.12 -18.51
N PRO A 778 1.04 -2.78 -18.54
CA PRO A 778 0.72 -2.00 -17.34
C PRO A 778 -0.61 -2.35 -16.66
N ASP A 779 -1.54 -3.06 -17.32
CA ASP A 779 -2.87 -3.38 -16.76
C ASP A 779 -2.96 -4.78 -16.07
N LEU A 780 -1.83 -5.51 -15.93
CA LEU A 780 -1.74 -6.74 -15.14
C LEU A 780 -0.70 -6.71 -14.00
N SER A 781 -1.08 -6.07 -12.89
CA SER A 781 -0.37 -6.15 -11.62
C SER A 781 -0.63 -7.47 -10.87
N LEU A 782 -0.15 -8.62 -11.39
CA LEU A 782 0.12 -9.84 -10.60
C LEU A 782 0.93 -10.87 -11.43
N GLN A 783 2.07 -11.32 -10.87
CA GLN A 783 2.85 -12.51 -11.25
C GLN A 783 2.97 -12.88 -12.75
N GLN A 784 3.63 -12.04 -13.56
CA GLN A 784 4.30 -12.50 -14.78
C GLN A 784 5.72 -11.91 -14.90
N SER A 785 6.68 -12.76 -15.29
CA SER A 785 8.10 -12.41 -15.47
C SER A 785 8.43 -12.25 -16.94
N GLU A 786 9.09 -11.13 -17.30
CA GLU A 786 9.68 -10.97 -18.63
C GLU A 786 10.71 -12.09 -18.84
N SER A 787 10.71 -12.71 -20.02
CA SER A 787 11.46 -13.96 -20.23
C SER A 787 12.17 -13.98 -21.57
N LEU A 788 13.40 -13.46 -21.64
CA LEU A 788 14.29 -13.80 -22.75
C LEU A 788 14.63 -15.29 -22.63
N HIS A 789 14.05 -16.08 -23.51
CA HIS A 789 14.15 -17.53 -23.54
C HIS A 789 15.35 -17.94 -24.41
N ALA A 790 16.08 -19.00 -24.06
CA ALA A 790 17.28 -19.43 -24.79
C ALA A 790 17.30 -20.95 -25.03
N CYS A 791 17.48 -21.37 -26.30
CA CYS A 791 17.34 -22.77 -26.72
C CYS A 791 18.50 -23.27 -27.61
N PRO A 792 19.16 -24.40 -27.26
CA PRO A 792 20.24 -25.00 -28.05
C PRO A 792 19.74 -26.12 -28.98
N GLN A 793 19.47 -25.79 -30.26
CA GLN A 793 18.93 -26.76 -31.24
C GLN A 793 19.86 -27.97 -31.55
N LEU A 794 19.25 -29.01 -32.13
CA LEU A 794 19.90 -30.19 -32.73
C LEU A 794 19.35 -30.38 -34.16
N PRO A 795 20.18 -30.71 -35.16
CA PRO A 795 19.70 -30.94 -36.53
C PRO A 795 19.03 -32.32 -36.67
N SER A 796 17.85 -32.35 -37.30
CA SER A 796 17.13 -33.58 -37.62
C SER A 796 17.69 -34.24 -38.89
N ALA A 797 18.32 -35.41 -38.76
CA ALA A 797 18.82 -36.18 -39.90
C ALA A 797 17.70 -37.05 -40.52
N GLY A 798 17.55 -36.96 -41.85
CA GLY A 798 16.59 -37.76 -42.62
C GLY A 798 17.00 -39.23 -42.77
N THR A 799 15.99 -40.08 -42.92
CA THR A 799 16.06 -41.54 -43.10
C THR A 799 17.13 -42.07 -44.06
N GLY A 800 18.09 -42.82 -43.50
CA GLY A 800 18.30 -44.23 -43.81
C GLY A 800 18.96 -44.66 -45.12
N CYS A 801 20.17 -45.22 -45.02
CA CYS A 801 20.48 -46.53 -45.62
C CYS A 801 21.65 -47.23 -44.90
N LEU A 802 21.50 -48.52 -44.63
CA LEU A 802 22.51 -49.44 -44.07
C LEU A 802 23.14 -50.23 -45.25
N PRO A 803 24.38 -50.79 -45.14
CA PRO A 803 24.60 -51.94 -44.25
C PRO A 803 25.98 -52.05 -43.55
N SER A 804 25.97 -52.88 -42.50
CA SER A 804 27.07 -53.68 -41.87
C SER A 804 28.53 -53.32 -42.17
N LEU A 805 29.35 -52.98 -41.17
CA LEU A 805 29.94 -53.92 -40.19
C LEU A 805 30.68 -55.12 -40.80
N LEU A 806 32.01 -55.10 -40.70
CA LEU A 806 32.82 -56.11 -39.99
C LEU A 806 34.24 -55.53 -39.81
N GLY A 807 34.92 -55.85 -38.71
CA GLY A 807 36.24 -55.27 -38.42
C GLY A 807 37.19 -56.22 -37.72
N GLY A 808 38.48 -55.86 -37.66
CA GLY A 808 39.43 -56.48 -36.73
C GLY A 808 40.91 -56.48 -37.15
N LYS A 809 41.76 -55.85 -36.31
CA LYS A 809 43.22 -56.05 -36.16
C LYS A 809 44.10 -55.55 -37.34
N GLY A 810 45.34 -55.06 -37.17
CA GLY A 810 46.06 -54.61 -35.96
C GLY A 810 47.56 -54.98 -35.92
N ARG A 811 48.46 -54.03 -35.59
CA ARG A 811 49.96 -54.14 -35.38
C ARG A 811 50.81 -54.22 -36.67
N LEU A 812 52.10 -53.81 -36.77
CA LEU A 812 53.06 -53.05 -35.92
C LEU A 812 54.33 -52.58 -36.73
N CYS A 813 55.12 -51.60 -36.21
CA CYS A 813 56.51 -51.18 -36.59
C CYS A 813 56.76 -50.52 -37.99
N GLY A 814 57.82 -49.72 -38.27
CA GLY A 814 58.90 -49.10 -37.45
C GLY A 814 59.98 -48.29 -38.28
N HIS A 815 60.92 -47.59 -37.60
CA HIS A 815 62.21 -46.94 -38.03
C HIS A 815 62.33 -45.64 -38.90
N GLU A 816 62.81 -44.55 -38.25
CA GLU A 816 64.07 -43.76 -38.44
C GLU A 816 64.61 -43.14 -39.79
N ALA A 817 65.66 -42.30 -39.69
CA ALA A 817 66.15 -41.29 -40.68
C ALA A 817 67.71 -41.21 -40.83
N PRO A 818 68.26 -40.40 -41.78
CA PRO A 818 69.53 -39.65 -41.56
C PRO A 818 69.64 -38.23 -42.24
N ALA A 819 70.82 -37.57 -42.20
CA ALA A 819 71.15 -36.17 -42.65
C ALA A 819 72.45 -36.11 -43.55
N PRO A 820 73.36 -35.07 -43.64
CA PRO A 820 73.40 -33.58 -43.38
C PRO A 820 74.28 -32.68 -44.37
N LYS A 821 74.49 -31.36 -44.06
CA LYS A 821 75.63 -30.39 -44.39
C LYS A 821 75.66 -29.44 -45.65
N GLN A 822 76.01 -28.13 -45.45
CA GLN A 822 77.27 -27.40 -45.90
C GLN A 822 77.28 -25.84 -45.60
N ARG A 823 78.36 -25.07 -45.95
CA ARG A 823 78.72 -23.65 -45.61
C ARG A 823 79.75 -23.06 -46.64
N PRO A 824 80.32 -21.80 -46.62
CA PRO A 824 80.37 -20.64 -45.66
C PRO A 824 79.88 -19.29 -46.31
N SER A 825 80.35 -18.00 -46.18
CA SER A 825 81.33 -17.12 -45.43
C SER A 825 80.84 -15.61 -45.56
N GLN A 826 81.48 -14.44 -45.25
CA GLN A 826 82.79 -14.03 -44.64
C GLN A 826 82.81 -12.65 -43.86
N GLU A 827 83.37 -11.53 -44.39
CA GLU A 827 83.98 -10.32 -43.71
C GLU A 827 83.78 -8.99 -44.52
N SER A 828 83.99 -7.72 -44.07
CA SER A 828 84.36 -7.05 -42.80
C SER A 828 84.15 -5.49 -42.77
N THR A 829 84.21 -4.89 -41.55
CA THR A 829 84.67 -3.50 -41.16
C THR A 829 83.86 -2.18 -41.34
N THR A 830 83.78 -1.44 -40.20
CA THR A 830 83.76 0.05 -39.97
C THR A 830 82.46 0.91 -40.02
N TRP A 831 82.51 2.03 -39.28
CA TRP A 831 81.43 2.94 -38.78
C TRP A 831 81.52 4.36 -39.43
N PRO A 832 80.65 5.37 -39.15
CA PRO A 832 79.44 5.43 -38.29
C PRO A 832 78.16 6.10 -38.90
N SER A 833 77.01 5.90 -38.21
CA SER A 833 75.80 6.78 -38.20
C SER A 833 74.96 6.91 -39.50
N PRO A 834 73.68 7.36 -39.46
CA PRO A 834 72.89 7.83 -38.29
C PRO A 834 71.54 7.12 -38.04
N GLY A 835 70.96 7.34 -36.85
CA GLY A 835 69.50 7.35 -36.64
C GLY A 835 68.81 6.07 -36.10
N ALA A 836 67.49 6.20 -35.94
CA ALA A 836 66.52 5.23 -35.38
C ALA A 836 66.62 4.94 -33.86
N ALA A 837 65.45 4.82 -33.21
CA ALA A 837 65.31 4.68 -31.76
C ALA A 837 65.29 3.21 -31.30
N SER A 838 65.71 2.97 -30.05
CA SER A 838 65.82 1.64 -29.46
C SER A 838 64.57 1.23 -28.66
N HIS A 839 64.10 0.00 -28.87
CA HIS A 839 63.05 -0.63 -28.07
C HIS A 839 63.66 -1.52 -26.96
N ARG A 840 63.21 -1.34 -25.71
CA ARG A 840 63.24 -2.35 -24.65
C ARG A 840 61.96 -2.25 -23.78
N PRO A 841 61.65 -3.25 -22.92
CA PRO A 841 60.29 -3.78 -22.82
C PRO A 841 59.45 -3.20 -21.68
N CYS A 842 58.14 -3.51 -21.70
CA CYS A 842 57.23 -3.27 -20.58
C CYS A 842 56.33 -4.50 -20.33
N ALA A 843 56.03 -4.79 -19.05
CA ALA A 843 55.58 -6.11 -18.59
C ALA A 843 54.06 -6.26 -18.40
N SER A 844 53.24 -5.73 -19.31
CA SER A 844 51.78 -5.66 -19.13
C SER A 844 51.01 -6.96 -19.44
N VAL A 845 51.49 -7.78 -20.39
CA VAL A 845 50.68 -8.87 -21.00
C VAL A 845 50.41 -10.04 -20.04
N PHE A 846 51.37 -10.41 -19.18
CA PHE A 846 51.23 -11.57 -18.28
C PHE A 846 50.24 -11.35 -17.12
N SER A 847 50.05 -10.10 -16.68
CA SER A 847 49.10 -9.78 -15.61
C SER A 847 47.63 -9.95 -16.06
N PHE A 848 47.34 -9.60 -17.31
CA PHE A 848 45.98 -9.65 -17.84
C PHE A 848 45.47 -11.09 -18.02
N LEU A 849 46.35 -11.99 -18.49
CA LEU A 849 46.02 -13.41 -18.69
C LEU A 849 45.78 -14.16 -17.37
N SER A 850 46.51 -13.83 -16.29
CA SER A 850 46.29 -14.49 -14.99
C SER A 850 44.97 -14.06 -14.34
N GLN A 851 44.60 -12.78 -14.43
CA GLN A 851 43.31 -12.29 -13.97
C GLN A 851 42.13 -12.89 -14.77
N LEU A 852 42.30 -13.07 -16.10
CA LEU A 852 41.28 -13.70 -16.94
C LEU A 852 41.08 -15.19 -16.59
N LEU A 853 42.15 -15.95 -16.34
CA LEU A 853 42.02 -17.33 -15.85
C LEU A 853 41.37 -17.39 -14.46
N LEU A 854 41.78 -16.54 -13.52
CA LEU A 854 41.26 -16.57 -12.14
C LEU A 854 39.76 -16.25 -12.10
N SER A 855 39.31 -15.28 -12.90
CA SER A 855 37.89 -14.93 -13.03
C SER A 855 37.05 -16.03 -13.71
N VAL A 856 37.58 -16.70 -14.73
CA VAL A 856 36.92 -17.88 -15.34
C VAL A 856 36.83 -19.06 -14.36
N ILE A 857 37.86 -19.29 -13.53
CA ILE A 857 37.85 -20.32 -12.50
C ILE A 857 36.81 -20.00 -11.41
N LEU A 858 36.77 -18.76 -10.91
CA LEU A 858 35.77 -18.30 -9.94
C LEU A 858 34.34 -18.42 -10.50
N PHE A 859 34.12 -18.06 -11.77
CA PHE A 859 32.81 -18.17 -12.41
C PHE A 859 32.35 -19.63 -12.54
N ARG A 860 33.26 -20.56 -12.87
CA ARG A 860 32.97 -22.01 -12.84
C ARG A 860 32.67 -22.51 -11.43
N PHE A 861 33.38 -22.03 -10.41
CA PHE A 861 33.14 -22.42 -9.02
C PHE A 861 31.75 -21.95 -8.54
N CYS A 862 31.38 -20.69 -8.81
CA CYS A 862 30.07 -20.14 -8.49
C CYS A 862 28.92 -20.91 -9.17
N LEU A 863 29.09 -21.28 -10.44
CA LEU A 863 28.10 -22.11 -11.14
C LEU A 863 27.96 -23.50 -10.51
N LEU A 864 29.07 -24.13 -10.11
CA LEU A 864 29.04 -25.44 -9.45
C LEU A 864 28.36 -25.37 -8.08
N THR A 865 28.65 -24.34 -7.27
CA THR A 865 28.00 -24.16 -5.96
C THR A 865 26.52 -23.85 -6.09
N SER A 866 26.11 -23.00 -7.04
CA SER A 866 24.69 -22.71 -7.28
C SER A 866 23.92 -23.94 -7.78
N PHE A 867 24.54 -24.78 -8.61
CA PHE A 867 23.95 -26.03 -9.06
C PHE A 867 23.77 -27.03 -7.89
N LEU A 868 24.79 -27.19 -7.05
CA LEU A 868 24.73 -28.06 -5.87
C LEU A 868 23.72 -27.57 -4.82
N ILE A 869 23.60 -26.25 -4.60
CA ILE A 869 22.59 -25.68 -3.69
C ILE A 869 21.18 -25.95 -4.22
N SER A 870 20.91 -25.72 -5.51
CA SER A 870 19.60 -26.01 -6.10
C SER A 870 19.23 -27.49 -6.05
N VAL A 871 20.19 -28.41 -6.29
CA VAL A 871 19.97 -29.86 -6.14
C VAL A 871 19.72 -30.23 -4.67
N SER A 872 20.44 -29.61 -3.72
CA SER A 872 20.23 -29.85 -2.28
C SER A 872 18.88 -29.32 -1.78
N GLN A 873 18.34 -28.25 -2.36
CA GLN A 873 16.99 -27.76 -2.05
C GLN A 873 15.90 -28.63 -2.68
N ALA A 874 16.10 -29.13 -3.90
CA ALA A 874 15.11 -29.96 -4.60
C ALA A 874 14.87 -31.35 -3.95
N TYR A 875 15.84 -31.88 -3.20
CA TYR A 875 15.71 -33.16 -2.49
C TYR A 875 15.37 -33.02 -0.99
N GLY A 876 15.16 -31.80 -0.49
CA GLY A 876 14.93 -31.51 0.93
C GLY A 876 13.50 -31.71 1.45
N SER A 877 12.51 -31.90 0.57
CA SER A 877 11.09 -32.03 0.94
C SER A 877 10.46 -33.26 0.30
N ARG A 878 10.08 -34.25 1.12
CA ARG A 878 9.12 -35.29 0.74
C ARG A 878 7.69 -34.87 1.12
N ASP A 879 6.75 -35.61 0.56
CA ASP A 879 5.31 -35.61 0.87
C ASP A 879 4.53 -34.35 0.49
N GLY A 880 3.81 -34.45 -0.64
CA GLY A 880 3.00 -33.37 -1.23
C GLY A 880 2.34 -33.81 -2.54
N ILE A 881 1.19 -34.47 -2.44
CA ILE A 881 0.51 -35.11 -3.59
C ILE A 881 -0.05 -34.07 -4.58
N ILE A 882 0.37 -34.13 -5.85
CA ILE A 882 -0.31 -33.44 -6.96
C ILE A 882 -1.29 -34.41 -7.62
N LYS A 883 -2.59 -34.09 -7.58
CA LYS A 883 -3.62 -34.80 -8.34
C LYS A 883 -3.63 -34.33 -9.80
N CYS A 884 -3.65 -35.27 -10.74
CA CYS A 884 -4.00 -35.00 -12.13
C CYS A 884 -5.46 -34.53 -12.24
N ILE A 885 -5.74 -33.64 -13.19
CA ILE A 885 -7.11 -33.29 -13.62
C ILE A 885 -7.24 -33.72 -15.08
N GLU A 886 -8.22 -34.57 -15.38
CA GLU A 886 -8.53 -35.02 -16.73
C GLU A 886 -9.36 -33.97 -17.49
N PRO A 887 -9.13 -33.77 -18.81
CA PRO A 887 -9.95 -32.87 -19.62
C PRO A 887 -11.27 -33.54 -20.03
N GLY A 888 -12.37 -33.16 -19.38
CA GLY A 888 -13.71 -33.62 -19.74
C GLY A 888 -14.20 -33.09 -21.09
N THR A 889 -14.84 -33.96 -21.87
CA THR A 889 -15.28 -33.70 -23.25
C THR A 889 -16.47 -32.73 -23.33
N VAL A 890 -16.40 -31.73 -24.22
CA VAL A 890 -17.58 -31.01 -24.74
C VAL A 890 -17.48 -30.95 -26.25
N ALA A 891 -18.51 -31.44 -26.95
CA ALA A 891 -18.56 -31.50 -28.40
C ALA A 891 -19.69 -30.61 -28.93
N HIS A 892 -19.38 -29.75 -29.91
CA HIS A 892 -20.40 -29.07 -30.72
C HIS A 892 -20.00 -29.01 -32.20
N THR A 893 -20.51 -30.02 -32.93
CA THR A 893 -21.10 -29.91 -34.27
C THR A 893 -20.67 -28.74 -35.18
N CYS A 894 -19.90 -29.05 -36.22
CA CYS A 894 -19.77 -28.19 -37.39
C CYS A 894 -21.13 -28.00 -38.10
N ASN A 895 -21.36 -26.82 -38.70
CA ASN A 895 -22.39 -26.61 -39.71
C ASN A 895 -21.73 -26.09 -41.01
N PRO A 896 -21.62 -26.91 -42.08
CA PRO A 896 -20.98 -26.49 -43.32
C PRO A 896 -22.02 -26.08 -44.38
N ASN A 897 -22.20 -24.78 -44.63
CA ASN A 897 -22.58 -24.26 -45.96
C ASN A 897 -22.60 -22.72 -46.06
N ALA A 898 -22.36 -22.24 -47.28
CA ALA A 898 -22.69 -20.93 -47.85
C ALA A 898 -22.06 -19.64 -47.26
N LEU A 899 -21.12 -19.10 -48.06
CA LEU A 899 -20.62 -17.71 -48.13
C LEU A 899 -19.88 -17.15 -46.90
#